data_AF-A0A5C3KTY2-F1
#
_entry.id   AF-A0A5C3KTY2-F1
#
_cell.length_a   1.000
_cell.length_b   1.000
_cell.length_c   1.000
_cell.angle_alpha   90.00
_cell.angle_beta   90.00
_cell.angle_gamma   90.00
#
_symmetry.space_group_name_H-M   'P 1'
#
loop_
_entity.id
_entity.type
_entity.pdbx_description
1 polymer ?
#
loop_
_entity_poly.entity_id
_entity_poly.type
_entity_poly.pdbx_seq_one_letter_code
_entity_poly.pdbx_strand_id
1 'polypeptide(L)'
;MSTMTPKTPIRAIKSTLVNRSSPSVGPASQTYEPLVKSVLAYRLSRVFSDSAAICFALQALWTIWQKGGPAELGAYGMMIAPFKPVAFLGASLLWATAAVPVIVIRKTFLTAQRTPATSPKASLAVALAKPSTKPAFLTYLISAIALAIFHSVLAYKLETEVKGDPRLTLFVKSRKHPHYLNGRLIFILLSQVTVASSYLFRNMLRDRFAFRWVSGRSPLPVQIVLSAIVSIVSITSALPLACLAFGVLRMVILPVLYRLPFVHAFLKPFVAHFLRGPYTFALPFQHISVLGRAWFIGFTTFFLWETAESFFDGLLSEPVTVASSQSDKAPNVLISGISSTDVVMKYYAFAELSGIAQDRSATAVSQRQAIFGDHINVPNLWGTFVRETLLLIGEDYQLLLRRGAPAPGPSPTAPPPPAAKKLIDGVEERLHATPAPLFRTSVLRNSVALSPKEEVLDNLGSDGPLAHVVDKSAEAAHLPDLFKSVSAAAHKNILKADPAAAPSQPSAGFLERAQTSVRNYLKASFDQHAPALLKDEVTRVVDWWTEDRVSRVVDATLPMRELDVVVIEVLTRLVCASLTEDRYGVVQRDIPKILEALLSYLTALEEYQVEILTKYSPPPLPQPQLNEDGELEAPVLSPKEREARQALLAEVDKATDLIAHVSDGLKDGVVRIARTFGDKLSAFKFPPRTAQKLQGFVDFCQ
;
A
#
# COMPACT_ATOMS: atom_id res chain seq x y z
N MET A 1 20.56 45.44 77.39
CA MET A 1 20.30 43.99 77.18
C MET A 1 18.90 43.88 76.60
N SER A 2 18.79 43.68 75.28
CA SER A 2 18.38 42.39 74.68
C SER A 2 16.85 42.26 74.70
N THR A 3 16.10 42.13 73.61
CA THR A 3 16.39 41.61 72.26
C THR A 3 15.21 41.99 71.37
N MET A 4 15.43 42.76 70.30
CA MET A 4 14.45 42.91 69.22
C MET A 4 14.45 41.63 68.38
N THR A 5 13.32 40.94 68.37
CA THR A 5 13.05 39.79 67.51
C THR A 5 12.99 40.21 66.03
N PRO A 6 13.68 39.49 65.12
CA PRO A 6 13.67 39.82 63.70
C PRO A 6 12.35 39.40 63.04
N LYS A 7 11.82 40.29 62.19
CA LYS A 7 10.70 40.03 61.29
C LYS A 7 11.05 38.87 60.35
N THR A 8 10.24 37.82 60.37
CA THR A 8 10.27 36.74 59.39
C THR A 8 10.05 37.29 57.98
N PRO A 9 10.90 36.97 56.99
CA PRO A 9 10.68 37.37 55.61
C PRO A 9 9.53 36.56 55.01
N ILE A 10 8.52 37.27 54.51
CA ILE A 10 7.43 36.68 53.73
C ILE A 10 8.05 36.14 52.43
N ARG A 11 8.22 34.82 52.37
CA ARG A 11 8.67 34.12 51.16
C ARG A 11 7.50 34.10 50.18
N ALA A 12 7.59 34.88 49.11
CA ALA A 12 6.62 34.82 48.02
C ALA A 12 6.56 33.38 47.47
N ILE A 13 5.39 32.77 47.58
CA ILE A 13 5.07 31.51 46.89
C ILE A 13 5.12 31.85 45.39
N LYS A 14 6.16 31.39 44.69
CA LYS A 14 6.18 31.45 43.23
C LYS A 14 5.09 30.51 42.73
N SER A 15 3.93 31.08 42.43
CA SER A 15 2.88 30.41 41.68
C SER A 15 3.45 29.93 40.35
N THR A 16 3.71 28.63 40.24
CA THR A 16 3.96 27.92 38.98
C THR A 16 2.64 27.51 38.32
N LEU A 17 1.57 28.28 38.52
CA LEU A 17 0.42 28.25 37.62
C LEU A 17 0.84 28.95 36.33
N VAL A 18 1.66 28.27 35.54
CA VAL A 18 1.64 28.49 34.10
C VAL A 18 0.23 28.08 33.70
N ASN A 19 -0.62 29.09 33.50
CA ASN A 19 -1.95 28.95 32.96
C ASN A 19 -1.80 28.48 31.50
N ARG A 20 -1.39 27.21 31.31
CA ARG A 20 -1.57 26.53 30.04
C ARG A 20 -3.07 26.35 29.93
N SER A 21 -3.71 27.31 29.28
CA SER A 21 -5.07 27.13 28.76
C SER A 21 -5.11 25.76 28.12
N SER A 22 -5.93 24.86 28.67
CA SER A 22 -6.18 23.55 28.08
C SER A 22 -6.43 23.75 26.58
N PRO A 23 -5.86 22.92 25.69
CA PRO A 23 -6.14 23.05 24.25
C PRO A 23 -7.65 23.02 24.06
N SER A 24 -8.17 24.04 23.37
CA SER A 24 -9.59 24.23 23.09
C SER A 24 -10.21 23.02 22.38
N VAL A 25 -9.40 22.36 21.57
CA VAL A 25 -9.75 21.12 20.87
C VAL A 25 -9.06 19.96 21.59
N GLY A 26 -9.86 19.06 22.16
CA GLY A 26 -9.35 17.83 22.75
C GLY A 26 -8.65 16.95 21.71
N PRO A 27 -7.74 16.05 22.11
CA PRO A 27 -7.05 15.16 21.18
C PRO A 27 -8.04 14.19 20.50
N ALA A 28 -7.89 14.00 19.18
CA ALA A 28 -8.76 13.18 18.34
C ALA A 28 -8.98 11.76 18.89
N SER A 29 -7.94 11.19 19.50
CA SER A 29 -7.94 9.85 20.10
C SER A 29 -8.94 9.69 21.24
N GLN A 30 -9.34 10.79 21.89
CA GLN A 30 -10.29 10.78 23.01
C GLN A 30 -11.70 11.20 22.59
N THR A 31 -11.82 12.15 21.66
CA THR A 31 -13.08 12.82 21.32
C THR A 31 -13.74 12.28 20.05
N TYR A 32 -12.96 11.91 19.03
CA TYR A 32 -13.47 11.58 17.69
C TYR A 32 -13.28 10.09 17.36
N GLU A 33 -12.07 9.57 17.48
CA GLU A 33 -11.74 8.20 17.06
C GLU A 33 -12.58 7.12 17.74
N PRO A 34 -12.90 7.19 19.05
CA PRO A 34 -13.75 6.19 19.69
C PRO A 34 -15.16 6.12 19.08
N LEU A 35 -15.70 7.27 18.66
CA LEU A 35 -17.03 7.37 18.03
C LEU A 35 -17.01 6.70 16.66
N VAL A 36 -16.02 7.02 15.82
CA VAL A 36 -15.87 6.39 14.49
C VAL A 36 -15.64 4.89 14.64
N LYS A 37 -14.76 4.47 15.56
CA LYS A 37 -14.50 3.05 15.83
C LYS A 37 -15.77 2.31 16.29
N SER A 38 -16.65 2.94 17.05
CA SER A 38 -17.94 2.35 17.44
C SER A 38 -18.87 2.11 16.25
N VAL A 39 -18.99 3.08 15.34
CA VAL A 39 -19.79 2.96 14.11
C VAL A 39 -19.21 1.87 13.21
N LEU A 40 -17.90 1.86 12.99
CA LEU A 40 -17.23 0.84 12.19
C LEU A 40 -17.34 -0.56 12.81
N ALA A 41 -17.30 -0.70 14.14
CA ALA A 41 -17.51 -1.96 14.83
C ALA A 41 -18.93 -2.50 14.61
N TYR A 42 -19.94 -1.63 14.69
CA TYR A 42 -21.33 -2.00 14.37
C TYR A 42 -21.45 -2.48 12.93
N ARG A 43 -20.91 -1.74 11.95
CA ARG A 43 -20.94 -2.17 10.54
C ARG A 43 -20.21 -3.47 10.31
N LEU A 44 -19.11 -3.72 11.02
CA LEU A 44 -18.34 -4.95 10.89
C LEU A 44 -19.17 -6.17 11.28
N SER A 45 -20.05 -6.04 12.27
CA SER A 45 -21.00 -7.11 12.64
C SER A 45 -21.96 -7.47 11.50
N ARG A 46 -22.37 -6.48 10.70
CA ARG A 46 -23.18 -6.70 9.49
C ARG A 46 -22.41 -7.46 8.43
N VAL A 47 -21.14 -7.11 8.18
CA VAL A 47 -20.28 -7.86 7.24
C VAL A 47 -20.11 -9.32 7.66
N PHE A 48 -19.95 -9.59 8.96
CA PHE A 48 -19.92 -10.96 9.48
C PHE A 48 -21.24 -11.70 9.25
N SER A 49 -22.37 -11.02 9.43
CA SER A 49 -23.71 -11.60 9.21
C SER A 49 -23.97 -11.90 7.72
N ASP A 50 -23.67 -10.95 6.85
CA ASP A 50 -23.84 -11.07 5.40
C ASP A 50 -22.94 -12.19 4.83
N SER A 51 -21.68 -12.27 5.28
CA SER A 51 -20.77 -13.35 4.89
C SER A 51 -21.20 -14.72 5.42
N ALA A 52 -21.77 -14.79 6.63
CA ALA A 52 -22.33 -16.02 7.17
C ALA A 52 -23.54 -16.50 6.34
N ALA A 53 -24.42 -15.59 5.92
CA ALA A 53 -25.57 -15.91 5.07
C ALA A 53 -25.13 -16.50 3.71
N ILE A 54 -24.06 -15.97 3.11
CA ILE A 54 -23.50 -16.52 1.86
C ILE A 54 -22.85 -17.89 2.09
N CYS A 55 -22.12 -18.07 3.18
CA CYS A 55 -21.57 -19.39 3.53
C CYS A 55 -22.69 -20.43 3.72
N PHE A 56 -23.81 -20.04 4.33
CA PHE A 56 -24.98 -20.91 4.45
C PHE A 56 -25.58 -21.26 3.09
N ALA A 57 -25.77 -20.29 2.19
CA ALA A 57 -26.27 -20.53 0.85
C ALA A 57 -25.35 -21.46 0.03
N LEU A 58 -24.03 -21.26 0.08
CA LEU A 58 -23.08 -22.13 -0.60
C LEU A 58 -23.05 -23.54 -0.01
N GLN A 59 -23.08 -23.66 1.32
CA GLN A 59 -23.11 -24.97 1.97
C GLN A 59 -24.41 -25.72 1.67
N ALA A 60 -25.53 -25.03 1.55
CA ALA A 60 -26.79 -25.59 1.09
C ALA A 60 -26.64 -26.21 -0.31
N LEU A 61 -26.04 -25.48 -1.25
CA LEU A 61 -25.75 -25.99 -2.60
C LEU A 61 -24.82 -27.21 -2.58
N TRP A 62 -23.74 -27.16 -1.78
CA TRP A 62 -22.85 -28.31 -1.61
C TRP A 62 -23.57 -29.52 -1.03
N THR A 63 -24.42 -29.33 -0.03
CA THR A 63 -25.17 -30.41 0.62
C THR A 63 -26.15 -31.07 -0.36
N ILE A 64 -26.85 -30.27 -1.18
CA ILE A 64 -27.74 -30.76 -2.23
C ILE A 64 -26.93 -31.55 -3.27
N TRP A 65 -25.81 -31.02 -3.74
CA TRP A 65 -24.96 -31.69 -4.73
C TRP A 65 -24.36 -33.01 -4.22
N GLN A 66 -23.87 -33.03 -2.97
CA GLN A 66 -23.27 -34.22 -2.35
C GLN A 66 -24.27 -35.37 -2.20
N LYS A 67 -25.55 -35.04 -1.93
CA LYS A 67 -26.64 -36.02 -1.81
C LYS A 67 -27.25 -36.47 -3.14
N GLY A 68 -26.58 -36.21 -4.27
CA GLY A 68 -27.05 -36.65 -5.59
C GLY A 68 -27.88 -35.63 -6.36
N GLY A 69 -28.09 -34.43 -5.81
CA GLY A 69 -28.77 -33.33 -6.49
C GLY A 69 -30.29 -33.49 -6.56
N PRO A 70 -30.96 -32.74 -7.45
CA PRO A 70 -32.42 -32.71 -7.56
C PRO A 70 -33.04 -34.07 -7.90
N ALA A 71 -32.32 -34.92 -8.64
CA ALA A 71 -32.81 -36.23 -9.09
C ALA A 71 -33.02 -37.21 -7.93
N GLU A 72 -32.09 -37.24 -6.98
CA GLU A 72 -32.14 -38.18 -5.84
C GLU A 72 -32.96 -37.62 -4.66
N LEU A 73 -32.93 -36.30 -4.45
CA LEU A 73 -33.58 -35.66 -3.30
C LEU A 73 -35.05 -35.30 -3.53
N GLY A 74 -35.45 -35.05 -4.78
CA GLY A 74 -36.73 -34.41 -5.11
C GLY A 74 -36.85 -32.97 -4.58
N ALA A 75 -37.95 -32.30 -4.90
CA ALA A 75 -38.19 -30.90 -4.51
C ALA A 75 -38.23 -30.71 -2.97
N TYR A 76 -38.89 -31.62 -2.26
CA TYR A 76 -38.99 -31.58 -0.80
C TYR A 76 -37.63 -31.79 -0.12
N GLY A 77 -36.83 -32.74 -0.62
CA GLY A 77 -35.48 -32.99 -0.10
C GLY A 77 -34.55 -31.81 -0.32
N MET A 78 -34.64 -31.11 -1.45
CA MET A 78 -33.88 -29.88 -1.71
C MET A 78 -34.26 -28.74 -0.75
N MET A 79 -35.54 -28.59 -0.43
CA MET A 79 -36.01 -27.57 0.52
C MET A 79 -35.52 -27.83 1.95
N ILE A 80 -35.45 -29.11 2.38
CA ILE A 80 -35.09 -29.47 3.77
C ILE A 80 -33.58 -29.65 3.96
N ALA A 81 -32.85 -30.06 2.92
CA ALA A 81 -31.42 -30.34 3.02
C ALA A 81 -30.59 -29.21 3.68
N PRO A 82 -30.84 -27.91 3.41
CA PRO A 82 -30.13 -26.80 4.05
C PRO A 82 -30.37 -26.68 5.55
N PHE A 83 -31.52 -27.14 6.03
CA PHE A 83 -31.92 -27.03 7.44
C PHE A 83 -31.51 -28.24 8.29
N LYS A 84 -30.83 -29.23 7.70
CA LYS A 84 -30.30 -30.36 8.46
C LYS A 84 -29.11 -29.89 9.34
N PRO A 85 -28.93 -30.44 10.55
CA PRO A 85 -27.85 -30.03 11.45
C PRO A 85 -26.45 -30.08 10.81
N VAL A 86 -26.20 -31.05 9.93
CA VAL A 86 -24.93 -31.19 9.20
C VAL A 86 -24.69 -30.01 8.24
N ALA A 87 -25.73 -29.47 7.61
CA ALA A 87 -25.61 -28.32 6.73
C ALA A 87 -25.31 -27.04 7.51
N PHE A 88 -25.96 -26.84 8.67
CA PHE A 88 -25.63 -25.73 9.57
C PHE A 88 -24.19 -25.82 10.08
N LEU A 89 -23.77 -26.99 10.55
CA LEU A 89 -22.38 -27.20 10.98
C LEU A 89 -21.39 -26.94 9.86
N GLY A 90 -21.67 -27.43 8.64
CA GLY A 90 -20.86 -27.16 7.46
C GLY A 90 -20.78 -25.67 7.13
N ALA A 91 -21.88 -24.93 7.26
CA ALA A 91 -21.94 -23.50 6.99
C ALA A 91 -21.16 -22.70 8.02
N SER A 92 -21.29 -23.05 9.31
CA SER A 92 -20.52 -22.45 10.40
C SER A 92 -19.02 -22.69 10.24
N LEU A 93 -18.62 -23.91 9.88
CA LEU A 93 -17.21 -24.24 9.60
C LEU A 93 -16.70 -23.46 8.38
N LEU A 94 -17.46 -23.45 7.29
CA LEU A 94 -17.13 -22.70 6.07
C LEU A 94 -16.92 -21.21 6.36
N TRP A 95 -17.83 -20.60 7.13
CA TRP A 95 -17.72 -19.22 7.56
C TRP A 95 -16.49 -18.98 8.44
N ALA A 96 -16.30 -19.80 9.48
CA ALA A 96 -15.20 -19.67 10.42
C ALA A 96 -13.82 -19.85 9.76
N THR A 97 -13.72 -20.70 8.74
CA THR A 97 -12.42 -21.01 8.11
C THR A 97 -12.15 -20.27 6.83
N ALA A 98 -13.17 -19.84 6.07
CA ALA A 98 -12.98 -19.11 4.82
C ALA A 98 -13.22 -17.60 4.98
N ALA A 99 -14.38 -17.18 5.48
CA ALA A 99 -14.76 -15.77 5.51
C ALA A 99 -14.08 -14.99 6.66
N VAL A 100 -14.18 -15.51 7.89
CA VAL A 100 -13.68 -14.81 9.10
C VAL A 100 -12.19 -14.47 9.02
N PRO A 101 -11.28 -15.39 8.63
CA PRO A 101 -9.85 -15.08 8.62
C PRO A 101 -9.53 -13.94 7.64
N VAL A 102 -10.19 -13.89 6.49
CA VAL A 102 -9.98 -12.83 5.50
C VAL A 102 -10.45 -11.47 6.02
N ILE A 103 -11.63 -11.40 6.62
CA ILE A 103 -12.14 -10.17 7.24
C ILE A 103 -11.18 -9.69 8.34
N VAL A 104 -10.65 -10.60 9.15
CA VAL A 104 -9.71 -10.27 10.23
C VAL A 104 -8.38 -9.75 9.67
N ILE A 105 -7.74 -10.46 8.74
CA ILE A 105 -6.49 -9.99 8.09
C ILE A 105 -6.70 -8.60 7.49
N ARG A 106 -7.82 -8.42 6.78
CA ARG A 106 -8.14 -7.17 6.10
C ARG A 106 -8.27 -6.01 7.09
N LYS A 107 -8.93 -6.24 8.23
CA LYS A 107 -9.03 -5.29 9.33
C LYS A 107 -7.67 -5.00 9.98
N THR A 108 -6.86 -6.03 10.24
CA THR A 108 -5.60 -5.87 10.99
C THR A 108 -4.49 -5.21 10.19
N PHE A 109 -4.47 -5.39 8.88
CA PHE A 109 -3.41 -4.88 8.01
C PHE A 109 -3.88 -3.77 7.06
N LEU A 110 -5.01 -3.13 7.34
CA LEU A 110 -5.49 -1.99 6.57
C LEU A 110 -4.48 -0.84 6.66
N THR A 111 -4.01 -0.34 5.51
CA THR A 111 -3.09 0.80 5.43
C THR A 111 -3.75 1.97 4.71
N ALA A 112 -3.55 3.20 5.20
CA ALA A 112 -4.10 4.39 4.54
C ALA A 112 -3.46 4.66 3.18
N GLN A 113 -2.14 4.47 3.08
CA GLN A 113 -1.37 4.76 1.89
C GLN A 113 -1.34 3.57 0.92
N ARG A 114 -1.40 3.90 -0.38
CA ARG A 114 -1.13 2.96 -1.46
C ARG A 114 0.37 2.75 -1.63
N THR A 115 0.72 1.61 -2.19
CA THR A 115 2.10 1.24 -2.49
C THR A 115 2.62 2.12 -3.62
N PRO A 116 3.73 2.86 -3.42
CA PRO A 116 4.28 3.80 -4.40
C PRO A 116 5.01 3.10 -5.56
N ALA A 117 4.69 1.83 -5.83
CA ALA A 117 5.39 1.03 -6.83
C ALA A 117 4.86 1.31 -8.23
N THR A 118 5.78 1.53 -9.17
CA THR A 118 5.51 1.95 -10.54
C THR A 118 5.33 0.79 -11.52
N SER A 119 5.92 -0.37 -11.24
CA SER A 119 5.82 -1.59 -12.06
C SER A 119 5.25 -2.79 -11.27
N PRO A 120 4.71 -3.83 -11.94
CA PRO A 120 4.24 -5.06 -11.28
C PRO A 120 5.34 -5.76 -10.47
N LYS A 121 6.56 -5.82 -11.01
CA LYS A 121 7.74 -6.36 -10.29
C LYS A 121 8.05 -5.56 -9.03
N ALA A 122 8.09 -4.23 -9.12
CA ALA A 122 8.33 -3.37 -7.96
C ALA A 122 7.20 -3.53 -6.93
N SER A 123 5.95 -3.63 -7.39
CA SER A 123 4.77 -3.84 -6.53
C SER A 123 4.89 -5.14 -5.75
N LEU A 124 5.28 -6.22 -6.42
CA LEU A 124 5.52 -7.50 -5.76
C LEU A 124 6.70 -7.42 -4.77
N ALA A 125 7.80 -6.78 -5.14
CA ALA A 125 8.97 -6.65 -4.27
C ALA A 125 8.64 -5.86 -2.99
N VAL A 126 7.94 -4.73 -3.13
CA VAL A 126 7.49 -3.93 -1.98
C VAL A 126 6.47 -4.70 -1.16
N ALA A 127 5.51 -5.38 -1.79
CA ALA A 127 4.53 -6.19 -1.08
C ALA A 127 5.19 -7.34 -0.30
N LEU A 128 6.17 -8.04 -0.86
CA LEU A 128 6.91 -9.10 -0.16
C LEU A 128 7.74 -8.57 1.02
N ALA A 129 8.18 -7.31 0.97
CA ALA A 129 8.85 -6.66 2.08
C ALA A 129 7.90 -6.24 3.21
N LYS A 130 6.58 -6.13 2.96
CA LYS A 130 5.61 -5.75 4.00
C LYS A 130 5.53 -6.85 5.08
N PRO A 131 5.54 -6.48 6.38
CA PRO A 131 5.43 -7.45 7.47
C PRO A 131 4.07 -8.17 7.50
N SER A 132 3.04 -7.59 6.89
CA SER A 132 1.70 -8.17 6.77
C SER A 132 1.62 -9.35 5.78
N THR A 133 2.55 -9.44 4.84
CA THR A 133 2.47 -10.40 3.73
C THR A 133 2.63 -11.85 4.18
N LYS A 134 3.59 -12.12 5.07
CA LYS A 134 3.82 -13.46 5.63
C LYS A 134 2.61 -13.97 6.44
N PRO A 135 2.06 -13.23 7.42
CA PRO A 135 0.89 -13.67 8.16
C PRO A 135 -0.36 -13.75 7.26
N ALA A 136 -0.52 -12.86 6.28
CA ALA A 136 -1.60 -12.97 5.31
C ALA A 136 -1.50 -14.28 4.49
N PHE A 137 -0.32 -14.60 3.96
CA PHE A 137 -0.08 -15.86 3.24
C PHE A 137 -0.41 -17.08 4.10
N LEU A 138 0.13 -17.13 5.32
CA LEU A 138 -0.08 -18.24 6.23
C LEU A 138 -1.57 -18.40 6.55
N THR A 139 -2.29 -17.30 6.73
CA THR A 139 -3.72 -17.35 7.05
C THR A 139 -4.55 -17.82 5.85
N TYR A 140 -4.28 -17.34 4.63
CA TYR A 140 -4.92 -17.86 3.41
C TYR A 140 -4.61 -19.34 3.20
N LEU A 141 -3.37 -19.76 3.44
CA LEU A 141 -2.94 -21.15 3.32
C LEU A 141 -3.66 -22.06 4.32
N ILE A 142 -3.69 -21.68 5.60
CA ILE A 142 -4.39 -22.43 6.65
C ILE A 142 -5.90 -22.47 6.35
N SER A 143 -6.48 -21.35 5.94
CA SER A 143 -7.89 -21.23 5.54
C SER A 143 -8.24 -22.21 4.41
N ALA A 144 -7.46 -22.23 3.33
CA ALA A 144 -7.70 -23.08 2.17
C ALA A 144 -7.49 -24.58 2.48
N ILE A 145 -6.45 -24.92 3.25
CA ILE A 145 -6.20 -26.30 3.70
C ILE A 145 -7.32 -26.79 4.61
N ALA A 146 -7.74 -25.98 5.59
CA ALA A 146 -8.84 -26.33 6.49
C ALA A 146 -10.12 -26.59 5.70
N LEU A 147 -10.42 -25.74 4.71
CA LEU A 147 -11.58 -25.91 3.84
C LEU A 147 -11.53 -27.22 3.04
N ALA A 148 -10.37 -27.59 2.47
CA ALA A 148 -10.20 -28.88 1.79
C ALA A 148 -10.39 -30.09 2.73
N ILE A 149 -9.90 -29.99 3.97
CA ILE A 149 -10.07 -31.04 4.99
C ILE A 149 -11.56 -31.17 5.34
N PHE A 150 -12.25 -30.06 5.62
CA PHE A 150 -13.68 -30.08 5.93
C PHE A 150 -14.52 -30.61 4.78
N HIS A 151 -14.22 -30.18 3.55
CA HIS A 151 -14.89 -30.72 2.38
C HIS A 151 -14.69 -32.24 2.27
N SER A 152 -13.48 -32.73 2.53
CA SER A 152 -13.19 -34.17 2.49
C SER A 152 -13.98 -34.94 3.55
N VAL A 153 -14.08 -34.42 4.77
CA VAL A 153 -14.88 -35.00 5.85
C VAL A 153 -16.37 -35.00 5.50
N LEU A 154 -16.90 -33.89 4.99
CA LEU A 154 -18.30 -33.78 4.58
C LEU A 154 -18.62 -34.69 3.41
N ALA A 155 -17.72 -34.83 2.44
CA ALA A 155 -17.89 -35.77 1.33
C ALA A 155 -18.05 -37.21 1.84
N TYR A 156 -17.25 -37.63 2.83
CA TYR A 156 -17.42 -38.95 3.45
C TYR A 156 -18.75 -39.11 4.18
N LYS A 157 -19.24 -38.06 4.83
CA LYS A 157 -20.52 -38.13 5.56
C LYS A 157 -21.74 -38.07 4.66
N LEU A 158 -21.67 -37.35 3.54
CA LEU A 158 -22.84 -37.03 2.72
C LEU A 158 -22.89 -37.80 1.40
N GLU A 159 -21.75 -38.20 0.84
CA GLU A 159 -21.72 -38.89 -0.47
C GLU A 159 -21.71 -40.42 -0.36
N THR A 160 -21.24 -40.99 0.76
CA THR A 160 -21.04 -42.44 0.90
C THR A 160 -22.31 -43.25 0.63
N GLU A 161 -23.48 -42.73 1.03
CA GLU A 161 -24.77 -43.40 0.85
C GLU A 161 -25.25 -43.37 -0.61
N VAL A 162 -24.94 -42.32 -1.38
CA VAL A 162 -25.52 -42.08 -2.71
C VAL A 162 -24.52 -42.37 -3.85
N LYS A 163 -23.28 -41.89 -3.71
CA LYS A 163 -22.23 -41.97 -4.76
C LYS A 163 -21.13 -42.98 -4.43
N GLY A 164 -21.16 -43.60 -3.25
CA GLY A 164 -20.12 -44.51 -2.77
C GLY A 164 -18.88 -43.81 -2.19
N ASP A 165 -17.79 -44.56 -1.98
CA ASP A 165 -16.56 -44.04 -1.34
C ASP A 165 -15.93 -42.92 -2.20
N PRO A 166 -15.81 -41.68 -1.69
CA PRO A 166 -15.22 -40.55 -2.43
C PRO A 166 -13.71 -40.71 -2.68
N ARG A 167 -13.05 -41.68 -2.02
CA ARG A 167 -11.61 -41.97 -2.11
C ARG A 167 -10.74 -40.73 -1.84
N LEU A 168 -11.07 -39.99 -0.77
CA LEU A 168 -10.34 -38.83 -0.26
C LEU A 168 -9.65 -39.08 1.11
N THR A 169 -9.56 -40.33 1.57
CA THR A 169 -8.81 -40.67 2.79
C THR A 169 -7.34 -40.31 2.65
N LEU A 170 -6.67 -40.00 3.77
CA LEU A 170 -5.22 -39.70 3.78
C LEU A 170 -4.39 -40.83 3.19
N PHE A 171 -4.72 -42.07 3.57
CA PHE A 171 -4.07 -43.26 3.07
C PHE A 171 -4.96 -44.02 2.10
N VAL A 172 -4.34 -44.63 1.09
CA VAL A 172 -5.01 -45.54 0.15
C VAL A 172 -5.33 -46.83 0.89
N LYS A 173 -6.58 -47.29 0.81
CA LYS A 173 -7.00 -48.60 1.31
C LYS A 173 -6.39 -49.71 0.43
N SER A 174 -5.13 -50.06 0.66
CA SER A 174 -4.43 -51.13 -0.03
C SER A 174 -3.98 -52.19 0.96
N ARG A 175 -4.32 -53.46 0.70
CA ARG A 175 -3.92 -54.59 1.54
C ARG A 175 -2.40 -54.77 1.62
N LYS A 176 -1.68 -54.46 0.53
CA LYS A 176 -0.22 -54.65 0.45
C LYS A 176 0.56 -53.50 1.11
N HIS A 177 0.00 -52.30 1.09
CA HIS A 177 0.71 -51.09 1.51
C HIS A 177 -0.28 -50.09 2.13
N PRO A 178 -0.62 -50.24 3.42
CA PRO A 178 -1.64 -49.43 4.09
C PRO A 178 -1.23 -47.97 4.32
N HIS A 179 0.07 -47.65 4.23
CA HIS A 179 0.60 -46.31 4.51
C HIS A 179 0.81 -45.45 3.25
N TYR A 180 0.41 -45.88 2.06
CA TYR A 180 0.53 -45.04 0.87
C TYR A 180 -0.39 -43.84 0.94
N LEU A 181 0.17 -42.64 0.73
CA LEU A 181 -0.61 -41.41 0.69
C LEU A 181 -1.51 -41.42 -0.55
N ASN A 182 -2.71 -40.88 -0.39
CA ASN A 182 -3.67 -40.80 -1.46
C ASN A 182 -3.39 -39.59 -2.36
N GLY A 183 -3.08 -39.86 -3.63
CA GLY A 183 -2.76 -38.80 -4.59
C GLY A 183 -3.93 -37.87 -4.90
N ARG A 184 -5.17 -38.33 -4.74
CA ARG A 184 -6.36 -37.50 -4.94
C ARG A 184 -6.44 -36.40 -3.88
N LEU A 185 -6.23 -36.76 -2.61
CA LEU A 185 -6.23 -35.80 -1.52
C LEU A 185 -5.04 -34.85 -1.62
N ILE A 186 -3.83 -35.36 -1.91
CA ILE A 186 -2.64 -34.52 -2.08
C ILE A 186 -2.84 -33.52 -3.21
N PHE A 187 -3.44 -33.92 -4.33
CA PHE A 187 -3.75 -33.00 -5.42
C PHE A 187 -4.74 -31.91 -5.01
N ILE A 188 -5.80 -32.25 -4.27
CA ILE A 188 -6.77 -31.26 -3.75
C ILE A 188 -6.08 -30.29 -2.77
N LEU A 189 -5.23 -30.79 -1.88
CA LEU A 189 -4.49 -29.94 -0.95
C LEU A 189 -3.53 -29.02 -1.71
N LEU A 190 -2.78 -29.55 -2.68
CA LEU A 190 -1.86 -28.77 -3.49
C LEU A 190 -2.59 -27.73 -4.34
N SER A 191 -3.78 -28.05 -4.89
CA SER A 191 -4.58 -27.06 -5.60
C SER A 191 -5.05 -25.94 -4.69
N GLN A 192 -5.38 -26.22 -3.43
CA GLN A 192 -5.66 -25.18 -2.44
C GLN A 192 -4.43 -24.32 -2.08
N VAL A 193 -3.23 -24.90 -2.01
CA VAL A 193 -1.98 -24.12 -1.86
C VAL A 193 -1.79 -23.17 -3.03
N THR A 194 -2.04 -23.64 -4.26
CA THR A 194 -1.98 -22.80 -5.46
C THR A 194 -3.04 -21.70 -5.42
N VAL A 195 -4.28 -22.01 -5.03
CA VAL A 195 -5.36 -21.02 -4.84
C VAL A 195 -4.94 -19.94 -3.84
N ALA A 196 -4.44 -20.31 -2.67
CA ALA A 196 -3.96 -19.37 -1.66
C ALA A 196 -2.82 -18.48 -2.17
N SER A 197 -1.87 -19.08 -2.90
CA SER A 197 -0.72 -18.36 -3.47
C SER A 197 -1.14 -17.40 -4.58
N SER A 198 -1.99 -17.84 -5.51
CA SER A 198 -2.55 -17.02 -6.58
C SER A 198 -3.42 -15.89 -6.04
N TYR A 199 -4.22 -16.16 -5.00
CA TYR A 199 -5.03 -15.14 -4.34
C TYR A 199 -4.19 -14.05 -3.69
N LEU A 200 -3.19 -14.45 -2.90
CA LEU A 200 -2.27 -13.51 -2.28
C LEU A 200 -1.52 -12.69 -3.34
N PHE A 201 -0.99 -13.34 -4.38
CA PHE A 201 -0.31 -12.65 -5.48
C PHE A 201 -1.20 -11.58 -6.11
N ARG A 202 -2.46 -11.94 -6.41
CA ARG A 202 -3.44 -10.99 -6.92
C ARG A 202 -3.72 -9.86 -5.93
N ASN A 203 -3.82 -10.15 -4.63
CA ASN A 203 -4.01 -9.14 -3.59
C ASN A 203 -2.80 -8.20 -3.46
N MET A 204 -1.58 -8.69 -3.63
CA MET A 204 -0.39 -7.84 -3.67
C MET A 204 -0.42 -6.89 -4.87
N LEU A 205 -0.73 -7.39 -6.06
CA LEU A 205 -0.80 -6.58 -7.28
C LEU A 205 -1.93 -5.54 -7.26
N ARG A 206 -3.05 -5.84 -6.60
CA ARG A 206 -4.16 -4.90 -6.41
C ARG A 206 -3.97 -3.98 -5.20
N ASP A 207 -2.85 -4.11 -4.50
CA ASP A 207 -2.58 -3.51 -3.19
C ASP A 207 -3.80 -3.58 -2.27
N ARG A 208 -4.34 -4.80 -2.13
CA ARG A 208 -5.66 -5.02 -1.54
C ARG A 208 -5.73 -4.41 -0.15
N PHE A 209 -4.65 -4.46 0.63
CA PHE A 209 -4.59 -3.94 2.00
C PHE A 209 -4.66 -2.41 2.11
N ALA A 210 -4.51 -1.66 1.02
CA ALA A 210 -4.71 -0.22 1.04
C ALA A 210 -6.19 0.15 1.24
N PHE A 211 -6.41 1.29 1.89
CA PHE A 211 -7.72 1.91 2.03
C PHE A 211 -8.19 2.43 0.66
N ARG A 212 -9.45 2.15 0.33
CA ARG A 212 -10.08 2.62 -0.91
C ARG A 212 -10.95 3.81 -0.59
N TRP A 213 -10.44 4.99 -0.89
CA TRP A 213 -11.19 6.24 -0.86
C TRP A 213 -12.44 6.11 -1.75
N VAL A 214 -13.56 6.63 -1.27
CA VAL A 214 -14.95 6.48 -1.77
C VAL A 214 -15.09 5.79 -3.12
N SER A 215 -15.52 4.54 -3.07
CA SER A 215 -16.09 3.84 -4.22
C SER A 215 -17.60 3.83 -4.05
N GLY A 216 -18.33 4.35 -5.04
CA GLY A 216 -19.78 4.28 -5.07
C GLY A 216 -20.26 2.86 -4.73
N ARG A 217 -21.25 2.76 -3.83
CA ARG A 217 -21.77 1.46 -3.42
C ARG A 217 -22.46 0.82 -4.62
N SER A 218 -21.81 -0.18 -5.21
CA SER A 218 -22.49 -1.05 -6.16
C SER A 218 -23.58 -1.86 -5.45
N PRO A 219 -24.71 -2.17 -6.12
CA PRO A 219 -25.75 -3.00 -5.54
C PRO A 219 -25.18 -4.35 -5.10
N LEU A 220 -25.66 -4.88 -3.96
CA LEU A 220 -25.21 -6.16 -3.42
C LEU A 220 -25.23 -7.30 -4.47
N PRO A 221 -26.29 -7.45 -5.32
CA PRO A 221 -26.29 -8.49 -6.35
C PRO A 221 -25.16 -8.33 -7.37
N VAL A 222 -24.84 -7.09 -7.75
CA VAL A 222 -23.77 -6.80 -8.71
C VAL A 222 -22.41 -7.19 -8.12
N GLN A 223 -22.18 -6.91 -6.84
CA GLN A 223 -20.95 -7.30 -6.15
C GLN A 223 -20.79 -8.82 -6.07
N ILE A 224 -21.86 -9.54 -5.78
CA ILE A 224 -21.87 -11.01 -5.72
C ILE A 224 -21.57 -11.59 -7.09
N VAL A 225 -22.24 -11.10 -8.15
CA VAL A 225 -22.00 -11.55 -9.53
C VAL A 225 -20.57 -11.27 -9.98
N LEU A 226 -20.05 -10.06 -9.72
CA LEU A 226 -18.68 -9.72 -10.06
C LEU A 226 -17.68 -10.60 -9.31
N SER A 227 -17.91 -10.86 -8.02
CA SER A 227 -17.08 -11.76 -7.21
C SER A 227 -17.10 -13.18 -7.77
N ALA A 228 -18.25 -13.66 -8.23
CA ALA A 228 -18.38 -14.98 -8.87
C ALA A 228 -17.60 -15.05 -10.19
N ILE A 229 -17.74 -14.06 -11.08
CA ILE A 229 -17.01 -14.00 -12.36
C ILE A 229 -15.50 -13.99 -12.12
N VAL A 230 -15.03 -13.11 -11.24
CA VAL A 230 -13.62 -13.01 -10.86
C VAL A 230 -13.11 -14.34 -10.30
N SER A 231 -13.91 -15.01 -9.49
CA SER A 231 -13.54 -16.30 -8.89
C SER A 231 -13.44 -17.41 -9.93
N ILE A 232 -14.36 -17.45 -10.90
CA ILE A 232 -14.34 -18.39 -12.05
C ILE A 232 -13.05 -18.21 -12.85
N VAL A 233 -12.71 -16.96 -13.20
CA VAL A 233 -11.48 -16.65 -13.96
C VAL A 233 -10.24 -17.03 -13.14
N SER A 234 -10.23 -16.71 -11.85
CA SER A 234 -9.11 -16.97 -10.96
C SER A 234 -8.86 -18.46 -10.75
N ILE A 235 -9.90 -19.28 -10.53
CA ILE A 235 -9.71 -20.73 -10.38
C ILE A 235 -9.35 -21.39 -11.70
N THR A 236 -9.92 -20.94 -12.81
CA THR A 236 -9.64 -21.50 -14.14
C THR A 236 -8.19 -21.24 -14.55
N SER A 237 -7.60 -20.13 -14.12
CA SER A 237 -6.17 -19.84 -14.32
C SER A 237 -5.26 -20.51 -13.28
N ALA A 238 -5.70 -20.67 -12.02
CA ALA A 238 -4.91 -21.30 -10.96
C ALA A 238 -4.82 -22.83 -11.09
N LEU A 239 -5.85 -23.49 -11.61
CA LEU A 239 -5.91 -24.96 -11.68
C LEU A 239 -4.84 -25.58 -12.60
N PRO A 240 -4.56 -25.04 -13.81
CA PRO A 240 -3.41 -25.47 -14.61
C PRO A 240 -2.08 -25.35 -13.87
N LEU A 241 -1.89 -24.28 -13.09
CA LEU A 241 -0.68 -24.10 -12.26
C LEU A 241 -0.59 -25.17 -11.16
N ALA A 242 -1.72 -25.57 -10.57
CA ALA A 242 -1.76 -26.69 -9.62
C ALA A 242 -1.42 -28.03 -10.29
N CYS A 243 -1.91 -28.28 -11.50
CA CYS A 243 -1.55 -29.45 -12.30
C CYS A 243 -0.04 -29.46 -12.63
N LEU A 244 0.51 -28.31 -13.02
CA LEU A 244 1.94 -28.17 -13.29
C LEU A 244 2.77 -28.39 -12.01
N ALA A 245 2.39 -27.77 -10.90
CA ALA A 245 3.05 -27.94 -9.61
C ALA A 245 3.03 -29.40 -9.15
N PHE A 246 1.89 -30.09 -9.31
CA PHE A 246 1.78 -31.53 -9.04
C PHE A 246 2.70 -32.34 -9.97
N GLY A 247 2.77 -31.94 -11.24
CA GLY A 247 3.67 -32.51 -12.24
C GLY A 247 5.14 -32.42 -11.85
N VAL A 248 5.58 -31.22 -11.48
CA VAL A 248 6.96 -30.94 -11.03
C VAL A 248 7.25 -31.67 -9.72
N LEU A 249 6.32 -31.69 -8.78
CA LEU A 249 6.45 -32.43 -7.52
C LEU A 249 6.72 -33.91 -7.79
N ARG A 250 5.95 -34.51 -8.70
CA ARG A 250 6.04 -35.94 -9.05
C ARG A 250 7.28 -36.28 -9.90
N MET A 251 7.62 -35.47 -10.90
CA MET A 251 8.65 -35.80 -11.89
C MET A 251 10.05 -35.30 -11.53
N VAL A 252 10.15 -34.24 -10.72
CA VAL A 252 11.43 -33.60 -10.43
C VAL A 252 11.74 -33.69 -8.94
N ILE A 253 10.87 -33.14 -8.09
CA ILE A 253 11.15 -32.98 -6.66
C ILE A 253 11.26 -34.35 -5.98
N LEU A 254 10.28 -35.24 -6.18
CA LEU A 254 10.30 -36.56 -5.54
C LEU A 254 11.49 -37.41 -5.99
N PRO A 255 11.82 -37.58 -7.29
CA PRO A 255 13.02 -38.30 -7.71
C PRO A 255 14.32 -37.73 -7.11
N VAL A 256 14.45 -36.41 -7.02
CA VAL A 256 15.63 -35.76 -6.41
C VAL A 256 15.69 -36.06 -4.91
N LEU A 257 14.57 -35.93 -4.19
CA LEU A 257 14.51 -36.27 -2.76
C LEU A 257 14.82 -37.74 -2.49
N TYR A 258 14.45 -38.65 -3.40
CA TYR A 258 14.75 -40.08 -3.30
C TYR A 258 16.24 -40.42 -3.52
N ARG A 259 17.05 -39.49 -4.05
CA ARG A 259 18.51 -39.66 -4.12
C ARG A 259 19.20 -39.38 -2.77
N LEU A 260 18.51 -38.71 -1.85
CA LEU A 260 19.04 -38.44 -0.51
C LEU A 260 18.81 -39.67 0.40
N PRO A 261 19.86 -40.27 0.98
CA PRO A 261 19.77 -41.59 1.62
C PRO A 261 18.78 -41.66 2.79
N PHE A 262 18.78 -40.64 3.66
CA PHE A 262 17.87 -40.59 4.81
C PHE A 262 16.42 -40.26 4.42
N VAL A 263 16.24 -39.38 3.44
CA VAL A 263 14.91 -38.95 2.97
C VAL A 263 14.24 -40.08 2.21
N HIS A 264 15.00 -40.86 1.44
CA HIS A 264 14.49 -42.04 0.74
C HIS A 264 13.86 -43.06 1.70
N ALA A 265 14.59 -43.44 2.77
CA ALA A 265 14.12 -44.41 3.75
C ALA A 265 12.81 -43.95 4.42
N PHE A 266 12.70 -42.66 4.71
CA PHE A 266 11.52 -42.07 5.35
C PHE A 266 10.33 -41.89 4.39
N LEU A 267 10.53 -41.43 3.15
CA LEU A 267 9.44 -41.15 2.20
C LEU A 267 8.91 -42.39 1.46
N LYS A 268 9.74 -43.43 1.30
CA LYS A 268 9.40 -44.63 0.52
C LYS A 268 8.10 -45.31 0.96
N PRO A 269 7.82 -45.50 2.26
CA PRO A 269 6.55 -46.12 2.72
C PRO A 269 5.30 -45.33 2.34
N PHE A 270 5.43 -44.03 2.05
CA PHE A 270 4.31 -43.12 1.83
C PHE A 270 4.12 -42.76 0.35
N VAL A 271 5.22 -42.57 -0.39
CA VAL A 271 5.18 -41.91 -1.71
C VAL A 271 5.67 -42.81 -2.86
N ALA A 272 6.20 -44.01 -2.60
CA ALA A 272 6.79 -44.85 -3.65
C ALA A 272 5.82 -45.20 -4.79
N HIS A 273 4.52 -45.28 -4.51
CA HIS A 273 3.50 -45.50 -5.53
C HIS A 273 3.36 -44.32 -6.51
N PHE A 274 3.61 -43.08 -6.08
CA PHE A 274 3.53 -41.89 -6.95
C PHE A 274 4.59 -41.86 -8.04
N LEU A 275 5.74 -42.48 -7.81
CA LEU A 275 6.80 -42.58 -8.82
C LEU A 275 6.47 -43.60 -9.91
N ARG A 276 5.50 -44.48 -9.68
CA ARG A 276 5.07 -45.52 -10.63
C ARG A 276 3.77 -45.09 -11.30
N GLY A 277 3.69 -45.20 -12.62
CA GLY A 277 2.44 -44.96 -13.35
C GLY A 277 2.63 -44.23 -14.68
N PRO A 278 1.51 -43.98 -15.39
CA PRO A 278 1.53 -43.33 -16.70
C PRO A 278 2.09 -41.90 -16.62
N TYR A 279 2.49 -41.38 -17.78
CA TYR A 279 3.08 -40.05 -17.94
C TYR A 279 2.23 -38.99 -17.20
N THR A 280 2.85 -38.21 -16.32
CA THR A 280 2.16 -37.33 -15.37
C THR A 280 1.23 -36.32 -16.04
N PHE A 281 1.52 -35.91 -17.27
CA PHE A 281 0.69 -35.00 -18.05
C PHE A 281 -0.62 -35.62 -18.56
N ALA A 282 -0.75 -36.94 -18.61
CA ALA A 282 -2.00 -37.61 -18.99
C ALA A 282 -2.98 -37.80 -17.80
N LEU A 283 -2.50 -37.64 -16.56
CA LEU A 283 -3.29 -37.86 -15.34
C LEU A 283 -4.53 -36.96 -15.20
N PRO A 284 -4.51 -35.66 -15.57
CA PRO A 284 -5.70 -34.81 -15.45
C PRO A 284 -6.89 -35.36 -16.24
N PHE A 285 -6.65 -35.93 -17.43
CA PHE A 285 -7.69 -36.51 -18.29
C PHE A 285 -8.25 -37.83 -17.75
N GLN A 286 -7.46 -38.59 -16.99
CA GLN A 286 -7.93 -39.82 -16.34
C GLN A 286 -8.68 -39.56 -15.03
N HIS A 287 -8.57 -38.35 -14.47
CA HIS A 287 -9.12 -37.98 -13.17
C HIS A 287 -9.96 -36.70 -13.23
N ILE A 288 -10.77 -36.56 -14.30
CA ILE A 288 -11.66 -35.41 -14.51
C ILE A 288 -12.57 -35.13 -13.31
N SER A 289 -13.04 -36.17 -12.60
CA SER A 289 -13.88 -35.99 -11.41
C SER A 289 -13.14 -35.29 -10.25
N VAL A 290 -11.85 -35.60 -10.06
CA VAL A 290 -10.99 -34.95 -9.06
C VAL A 290 -10.69 -33.52 -9.49
N LEU A 291 -10.45 -33.30 -10.79
CA LEU A 291 -10.22 -31.98 -11.36
C LEU A 291 -11.45 -31.08 -11.19
N GLY A 292 -12.64 -31.57 -11.52
CA GLY A 292 -13.90 -30.86 -11.32
C GLY A 292 -14.16 -30.56 -9.83
N ARG A 293 -13.94 -31.53 -8.94
CA ARG A 293 -14.04 -31.31 -7.49
C ARG A 293 -13.04 -30.24 -7.01
N ALA A 294 -11.78 -30.30 -7.43
CA ALA A 294 -10.77 -29.30 -7.10
C ALA A 294 -11.16 -27.90 -7.62
N TRP A 295 -11.73 -27.83 -8.82
CA TRP A 295 -12.24 -26.58 -9.39
C TRP A 295 -13.38 -26.00 -8.54
N PHE A 296 -14.37 -26.79 -8.13
CA PHE A 296 -15.48 -26.28 -7.31
C PHE A 296 -15.05 -25.88 -5.89
N ILE A 297 -14.12 -26.61 -5.26
CA ILE A 297 -13.57 -26.22 -3.96
C ILE A 297 -12.76 -24.92 -4.11
N GLY A 298 -11.90 -24.83 -5.12
CA GLY A 298 -11.13 -23.61 -5.40
C GLY A 298 -12.03 -22.42 -5.75
N PHE A 299 -13.09 -22.62 -6.53
CA PHE A 299 -14.12 -21.61 -6.81
C PHE A 299 -14.77 -21.14 -5.51
N THR A 300 -15.22 -22.06 -4.66
CA THR A 300 -15.83 -21.72 -3.35
C THR A 300 -14.87 -20.88 -2.50
N THR A 301 -13.59 -21.24 -2.49
CA THR A 301 -12.54 -20.53 -1.74
C THR A 301 -12.35 -19.11 -2.26
N PHE A 302 -12.08 -18.94 -3.56
CA PHE A 302 -11.96 -17.63 -4.19
C PHE A 302 -13.22 -16.78 -4.00
N PHE A 303 -14.38 -17.37 -4.20
CA PHE A 303 -15.66 -16.66 -4.13
C PHE A 303 -15.96 -16.13 -2.74
N LEU A 304 -15.73 -16.94 -1.70
CA LEU A 304 -15.90 -16.49 -0.32
C LEU A 304 -14.90 -15.41 0.06
N TRP A 305 -13.64 -15.56 -0.34
CA TRP A 305 -12.64 -14.53 -0.07
C TRP A 305 -12.96 -13.22 -0.79
N GLU A 306 -13.30 -13.25 -2.09
CA GLU A 306 -13.67 -12.06 -2.87
C GLU A 306 -14.92 -11.38 -2.34
N THR A 307 -15.91 -12.16 -1.93
CA THR A 307 -17.17 -11.61 -1.44
C THR A 307 -16.99 -10.99 -0.05
N ALA A 308 -16.25 -11.66 0.85
CA ALA A 308 -15.91 -11.10 2.16
C ALA A 308 -15.12 -9.80 2.04
N GLU A 309 -14.16 -9.76 1.11
CA GLU A 309 -13.36 -8.58 0.78
C GLU A 309 -14.21 -7.46 0.17
N SER A 310 -15.19 -7.79 -0.69
CA SER A 310 -16.09 -6.81 -1.30
C SER A 310 -17.08 -6.23 -0.29
N PHE A 311 -17.58 -7.04 0.66
CA PHE A 311 -18.40 -6.57 1.78
C PHE A 311 -17.61 -5.65 2.72
N PHE A 312 -16.34 -5.96 2.95
CA PHE A 312 -15.46 -5.10 3.73
C PHE A 312 -15.20 -3.75 3.02
N ASP A 313 -14.93 -3.75 1.72
CA ASP A 313 -14.80 -2.51 0.95
C ASP A 313 -16.11 -1.69 0.99
N GLY A 314 -17.27 -2.33 0.89
CA GLY A 314 -18.58 -1.69 1.00
C GLY A 314 -18.85 -1.09 2.39
N LEU A 315 -18.30 -1.67 3.45
CA LEU A 315 -18.37 -1.11 4.81
C LEU A 315 -17.54 0.18 4.93
N LEU A 316 -16.34 0.18 4.37
CA LEU A 316 -15.43 1.32 4.45
C LEU A 316 -15.91 2.51 3.60
N SER A 317 -16.60 2.24 2.49
CA SER A 317 -17.11 3.29 1.60
C SER A 317 -18.38 3.97 2.09
N GLU A 318 -19.10 3.40 3.07
CA GLU A 318 -20.26 4.04 3.66
C GLU A 318 -19.84 5.31 4.44
N PRO A 319 -20.48 6.48 4.22
CA PRO A 319 -20.15 7.70 4.94
C PRO A 319 -20.38 7.52 6.44
N VAL A 320 -19.43 7.91 7.28
CA VAL A 320 -19.54 7.82 8.74
C VAL A 320 -20.05 9.15 9.26
N THR A 321 -21.12 9.11 10.07
CA THR A 321 -21.68 10.28 10.73
C THR A 321 -21.62 10.10 12.24
N VAL A 322 -20.82 10.92 12.92
CA VAL A 322 -20.68 10.91 14.39
C VAL A 322 -21.16 12.21 15.03
N ALA A 323 -21.12 13.32 14.31
CA ALA A 323 -21.50 14.64 14.80
C ALA A 323 -23.01 14.76 15.04
N SER A 324 -23.83 14.04 14.27
CA SER A 324 -25.30 14.00 14.47
C SER A 324 -25.71 13.48 15.85
N SER A 325 -24.89 12.62 16.46
CA SER A 325 -25.14 12.07 17.81
C SER A 325 -24.76 13.04 18.94
N GLN A 326 -24.04 14.13 18.65
CA GLN A 326 -23.58 15.12 19.63
C GLN A 326 -23.84 16.55 19.13
N SER A 327 -25.10 16.90 18.88
CA SER A 327 -25.50 18.17 18.22
C SER A 327 -24.79 19.42 18.76
N ASP A 328 -24.58 19.50 20.08
CA ASP A 328 -24.07 20.69 20.75
C ASP A 328 -22.53 20.79 20.71
N LYS A 329 -21.83 19.67 20.50
CA LYS A 329 -20.36 19.59 20.44
C LYS A 329 -19.83 19.15 19.08
N ALA A 330 -20.73 18.99 18.10
CA ALA A 330 -20.44 18.51 16.75
C ALA A 330 -19.24 19.21 16.08
N PRO A 331 -19.15 20.55 16.06
CA PRO A 331 -18.00 21.24 15.47
C PRO A 331 -16.67 20.87 16.14
N ASN A 332 -16.62 20.85 17.48
CA ASN A 332 -15.41 20.53 18.24
C ASN A 332 -14.95 19.09 17.98
N VAL A 333 -15.89 18.16 17.87
CA VAL A 333 -15.61 16.74 17.61
C VAL A 333 -15.02 16.56 16.22
N LEU A 334 -15.55 17.22 15.20
CA LEU A 334 -15.04 17.13 13.83
C LEU A 334 -13.70 17.84 13.64
N ILE A 335 -13.54 19.04 14.21
CA ILE A 335 -12.26 19.77 14.19
C ILE A 335 -11.18 19.02 15.00
N SER A 336 -11.58 18.24 16.01
CA SER A 336 -10.66 17.32 16.66
C SER A 336 -10.27 16.15 15.73
N GLY A 337 -11.23 15.59 14.99
CA GLY A 337 -11.01 14.49 14.05
C GLY A 337 -10.01 14.80 12.93
N ILE A 338 -10.02 16.01 12.37
CA ILE A 338 -9.04 16.44 11.35
C ILE A 338 -7.60 16.51 11.87
N SER A 339 -7.42 16.62 13.19
CA SER A 339 -6.12 16.59 13.86
C SER A 339 -5.68 15.17 14.25
N SER A 340 -6.41 14.12 13.87
CA SER A 340 -6.00 12.73 14.12
C SER A 340 -4.69 12.40 13.40
N THR A 341 -3.85 11.56 13.99
CA THR A 341 -2.65 11.06 13.32
C THR A 341 -2.97 10.03 12.24
N ASP A 342 -4.14 9.37 12.33
CA ASP A 342 -4.58 8.39 11.34
C ASP A 342 -5.30 9.08 10.18
N VAL A 343 -4.73 8.96 8.98
CA VAL A 343 -5.27 9.61 7.78
C VAL A 343 -6.67 9.08 7.43
N VAL A 344 -6.99 7.82 7.75
CA VAL A 344 -8.34 7.29 7.54
C VAL A 344 -9.36 8.00 8.43
N MET A 345 -8.97 8.31 9.67
CA MET A 345 -9.83 9.06 10.60
C MET A 345 -9.97 10.52 10.17
N LYS A 346 -8.87 11.15 9.70
CA LYS A 346 -8.95 12.50 9.10
C LYS A 346 -9.94 12.53 7.94
N TYR A 347 -9.88 11.53 7.06
CA TYR A 347 -10.79 11.43 5.92
C TYR A 347 -12.25 11.37 6.34
N TYR A 348 -12.61 10.52 7.30
CA TYR A 348 -14.00 10.48 7.80
C TYR A 348 -14.43 11.82 8.41
N ALA A 349 -13.53 12.53 9.10
CA ALA A 349 -13.83 13.85 9.66
C ALA A 349 -14.10 14.88 8.56
N PHE A 350 -13.26 14.93 7.52
CA PHE A 350 -13.46 15.82 6.37
C PHE A 350 -14.70 15.43 5.54
N ALA A 351 -14.98 14.14 5.35
CA ALA A 351 -16.15 13.68 4.62
C ALA A 351 -17.46 14.10 5.32
N GLU A 352 -17.52 13.96 6.65
CA GLU A 352 -18.67 14.43 7.44
C GLU A 352 -18.77 15.96 7.43
N LEU A 353 -17.63 16.66 7.56
CA LEU A 353 -17.58 18.12 7.50
C LEU A 353 -18.00 18.65 6.10
N SER A 354 -17.78 17.89 5.03
CA SER A 354 -18.25 18.23 3.68
C SER A 354 -19.78 18.24 3.62
N GLY A 355 -20.43 17.28 4.28
CA GLY A 355 -21.88 17.27 4.46
C GLY A 355 -22.39 18.53 5.16
N ILE A 356 -21.76 18.93 6.27
CA ILE A 356 -22.11 20.17 6.99
C ILE A 356 -21.82 21.42 6.15
N ALA A 357 -20.74 21.43 5.38
CA ALA A 357 -20.37 22.56 4.55
C ALA A 357 -21.33 22.73 3.34
N GLN A 358 -21.94 21.65 2.87
CA GLN A 358 -22.89 21.67 1.75
C GLN A 358 -24.34 21.95 2.17
N ASP A 359 -24.74 21.42 3.33
CA ASP A 359 -26.12 21.43 3.77
C ASP A 359 -26.59 22.86 4.09
N ARG A 360 -27.79 23.21 3.62
CA ARG A 360 -28.42 24.52 3.84
C ARG A 360 -29.42 24.50 4.99
N SER A 361 -29.55 23.38 5.70
CA SER A 361 -30.40 23.27 6.89
C SER A 361 -29.99 24.28 7.97
N ALA A 362 -30.97 24.72 8.78
CA ALA A 362 -30.71 25.63 9.90
C ALA A 362 -29.69 25.05 10.90
N THR A 363 -29.66 23.73 11.05
CA THR A 363 -28.69 23.01 11.88
C THR A 363 -27.28 23.06 11.30
N ALA A 364 -27.11 22.92 9.99
CA ALA A 364 -25.79 23.02 9.37
C ALA A 364 -25.26 24.47 9.41
N VAL A 365 -26.14 25.45 9.19
CA VAL A 365 -25.81 26.88 9.34
C VAL A 365 -25.34 27.19 10.76
N SER A 366 -26.05 26.72 11.80
CA SER A 366 -25.64 26.97 13.18
C SER A 366 -24.31 26.31 13.53
N GLN A 367 -24.04 25.11 12.99
CA GLN A 367 -22.76 24.43 13.16
C GLN A 367 -21.61 25.18 12.48
N ARG A 368 -21.80 25.70 11.26
CA ARG A 368 -20.79 26.54 10.59
C ARG A 368 -20.55 27.86 11.34
N GLN A 369 -21.62 28.51 11.79
CA GLN A 369 -21.53 29.70 12.64
C GLN A 369 -20.76 29.43 13.94
N ALA A 370 -20.91 28.24 14.54
CA ALA A 370 -20.14 27.84 15.71
C ALA A 370 -18.63 27.67 15.40
N ILE A 371 -18.28 27.17 14.20
CA ILE A 371 -16.87 27.11 13.75
C ILE A 371 -16.28 28.52 13.62
N PHE A 372 -17.04 29.45 13.03
CA PHE A 372 -16.58 30.84 12.80
C PHE A 372 -16.58 31.69 14.09
N GLY A 373 -17.55 31.45 14.97
CA GLY A 373 -17.82 32.26 16.17
C GLY A 373 -16.93 31.94 17.37
N ASP A 374 -16.08 30.92 17.30
CA ASP A 374 -15.13 30.60 18.36
C ASP A 374 -14.02 31.65 18.43
N HIS A 375 -14.15 32.58 19.38
CA HIS A 375 -13.19 33.65 19.62
C HIS A 375 -12.54 33.56 21.01
N ILE A 376 -13.09 32.71 21.89
CA ILE A 376 -12.66 32.57 23.28
C ILE A 376 -11.39 31.71 23.34
N ASN A 377 -11.30 30.74 22.44
CA ASN A 377 -10.25 29.74 22.43
C ASN A 377 -9.07 30.15 21.55
N VAL A 378 -7.84 29.84 22.00
CA VAL A 378 -6.61 30.02 21.21
C VAL A 378 -5.82 28.71 21.22
N PRO A 379 -5.64 28.02 20.07
CA PRO A 379 -6.21 28.36 18.76
C PRO A 379 -7.74 28.18 18.74
N ASN A 380 -8.43 28.97 17.94
CA ASN A 380 -9.87 28.80 17.72
C ASN A 380 -10.16 27.66 16.73
N LEU A 381 -11.43 27.25 16.63
CA LEU A 381 -11.86 26.20 15.73
C LEU A 381 -11.49 26.47 14.27
N TRP A 382 -11.80 27.66 13.76
CA TRP A 382 -11.44 28.06 12.39
C TRP A 382 -9.93 28.03 12.15
N GLY A 383 -9.14 28.63 13.04
CA GLY A 383 -7.69 28.69 12.92
C GLY A 383 -7.04 27.31 12.97
N THR A 384 -7.57 26.41 13.81
CA THR A 384 -7.16 25.00 13.85
C THR A 384 -7.51 24.30 12.55
N PHE A 385 -8.74 24.47 12.05
CA PHE A 385 -9.23 23.93 10.79
C PHE A 385 -8.36 24.34 9.60
N VAL A 386 -8.14 25.65 9.42
CA VAL A 386 -7.35 26.19 8.31
C VAL A 386 -5.90 25.75 8.41
N ARG A 387 -5.32 25.76 9.61
CA ARG A 387 -3.93 25.32 9.80
C ARG A 387 -3.75 23.87 9.40
N GLU A 388 -4.54 22.95 9.93
CA GLU A 388 -4.41 21.53 9.61
C GLU A 388 -4.71 21.23 8.14
N THR A 389 -5.70 21.91 7.56
CA THR A 389 -6.04 21.80 6.13
C THR A 389 -4.90 22.27 5.22
N LEU A 390 -4.34 23.45 5.48
CA LEU A 390 -3.25 24.00 4.66
C LEU A 390 -1.94 23.26 4.86
N LEU A 391 -1.70 22.67 6.05
CA LEU A 391 -0.56 21.79 6.27
C LEU A 391 -0.68 20.51 5.43
N LEU A 392 -1.85 19.88 5.40
CA LEU A 392 -2.11 18.68 4.60
C LEU A 392 -1.88 18.96 3.11
N ILE A 393 -2.57 19.97 2.56
CA ILE A 393 -2.40 20.36 1.14
C ILE A 393 -0.95 20.78 0.85
N GLY A 394 -0.29 21.44 1.81
CA GLY A 394 1.11 21.86 1.70
C GLY A 394 2.08 20.68 1.63
N GLU A 395 1.86 19.63 2.41
CA GLU A 395 2.68 18.41 2.38
C GLU A 395 2.57 17.70 1.02
N ASP A 396 1.35 17.57 0.49
CA ASP A 396 1.09 16.94 -0.80
C ASP A 396 1.60 17.80 -1.97
N TYR A 397 1.48 19.13 -1.88
CA TYR A 397 2.13 20.06 -2.81
C TYR A 397 3.66 19.87 -2.83
N GLN A 398 4.31 19.78 -1.67
CA GLN A 398 5.76 19.54 -1.60
C GLN A 398 6.14 18.15 -2.13
N LEU A 399 5.30 17.13 -1.92
CA LEU A 399 5.51 15.80 -2.49
C LEU A 399 5.40 15.81 -4.02
N LEU A 400 4.44 16.55 -4.58
CA LEU A 400 4.31 16.76 -6.03
C LEU A 400 5.54 17.46 -6.61
N LEU A 401 6.04 18.53 -5.98
CA LEU A 401 7.25 19.23 -6.42
C LEU A 401 8.48 18.31 -6.44
N ARG A 402 8.55 17.36 -5.50
CA ARG A 402 9.60 16.34 -5.43
C ARG A 402 9.34 15.13 -6.32
N ARG A 403 8.26 15.11 -7.10
CA ARG A 403 7.87 13.99 -7.97
C ARG A 403 7.78 12.67 -7.20
N GLY A 404 7.26 12.71 -5.96
CA GLY A 404 7.10 11.54 -5.10
C GLY A 404 8.36 11.11 -4.34
N ALA A 405 9.49 11.82 -4.51
CA ALA A 405 10.69 11.54 -3.73
C ALA A 405 10.49 11.91 -2.24
N PRO A 406 11.05 11.12 -1.30
CA PRO A 406 10.95 11.41 0.13
C PRO A 406 11.62 12.75 0.46
N ALA A 407 11.24 13.32 1.60
CA ALA A 407 11.87 14.56 2.07
C ALA A 407 13.39 14.36 2.23
N PRO A 408 14.22 15.29 1.73
CA PRO A 408 15.65 15.27 2.05
C PRO A 408 15.77 15.28 3.58
N GLY A 409 16.53 14.32 4.12
CA GLY A 409 16.73 14.20 5.56
C GLY A 409 17.23 15.52 6.15
N PRO A 410 16.94 15.82 7.43
CA PRO A 410 17.42 17.05 8.05
C PRO A 410 18.93 17.13 7.86
N SER A 411 19.39 18.19 7.19
CA SER A 411 20.82 18.47 7.05
C SER A 411 21.45 18.40 8.45
N PRO A 412 22.57 17.67 8.63
CA PRO A 412 23.18 17.54 9.95
C PRO A 412 23.40 18.94 10.51
N THR A 413 22.64 19.24 11.57
CA THR A 413 22.69 20.53 12.24
C THR A 413 24.13 20.68 12.74
N ALA A 414 24.82 21.73 12.30
CA ALA A 414 26.13 22.06 12.85
C ALA A 414 26.03 22.03 14.38
N PRO A 415 27.01 21.42 15.08
CA PRO A 415 26.94 21.26 16.52
C PRO A 415 26.72 22.63 17.18
N PRO A 416 25.80 22.72 18.16
CA PRO A 416 25.59 23.97 18.88
C PRO A 416 26.93 24.40 19.52
N PRO A 417 27.27 25.70 19.47
CA PRO A 417 28.47 26.19 20.13
C PRO A 417 28.44 25.78 21.61
N PRO A 418 29.57 25.31 22.18
CA PRO A 418 29.61 24.79 23.53
C PRO A 418 29.12 25.85 24.52
N ALA A 419 28.11 25.47 25.30
CA ALA A 419 27.58 26.28 26.38
C ALA A 419 28.70 26.63 27.36
N ALA A 420 29.07 27.91 27.41
CA ALA A 420 29.96 28.44 28.43
C ALA A 420 29.37 28.12 29.82
N LYS A 421 30.13 27.40 30.63
CA LYS A 421 29.82 27.13 32.04
C LYS A 421 29.60 28.46 32.75
N LYS A 422 28.38 28.66 33.26
CA LYS A 422 28.09 29.67 34.28
C LYS A 422 28.85 29.31 35.55
N LEU A 423 29.89 30.07 35.86
CA LEU A 423 30.42 30.21 37.22
C LEU A 423 29.71 31.40 37.85
N ILE A 424 29.03 31.14 38.96
CA ILE A 424 28.47 32.13 39.86
C ILE A 424 29.61 32.53 40.80
N ASP A 425 29.95 33.81 40.86
CA ASP A 425 30.02 34.57 42.11
C ASP A 425 30.11 36.07 41.82
N GLY A 426 29.36 36.85 42.59
CA GLY A 426 28.91 38.19 42.23
C GLY A 426 29.88 39.32 42.56
N VAL A 427 29.73 40.42 41.82
CA VAL A 427 29.92 41.80 42.26
C VAL A 427 28.94 42.67 41.46
N GLU A 428 28.19 43.52 42.16
CA GLU A 428 27.34 44.58 41.61
C GLU A 428 28.20 45.64 40.91
N GLU A 429 27.88 46.06 39.68
CA GLU A 429 27.90 47.49 39.31
C GLU A 429 27.27 47.81 37.94
N ARG A 430 26.26 48.68 37.99
CA ARG A 430 25.95 49.85 37.15
C ARG A 430 26.03 49.79 35.61
N LEU A 431 24.88 50.18 35.02
CA LEU A 431 24.60 50.79 33.71
C LEU A 431 25.81 51.40 32.96
N HIS A 432 25.94 51.15 31.65
CA HIS A 432 26.16 52.16 30.60
C HIS A 432 26.01 51.53 29.19
N ALA A 433 25.55 52.35 28.24
CA ALA A 433 25.12 51.99 26.90
C ALA A 433 26.23 52.05 25.82
N THR A 434 26.09 51.21 24.77
CA THR A 434 26.59 51.33 23.35
C THR A 434 28.12 51.37 23.10
N PRO A 435 28.64 51.11 21.87
CA PRO A 435 28.08 50.50 20.65
C PRO A 435 28.96 49.39 20.02
N ALA A 436 28.48 48.80 18.91
CA ALA A 436 29.16 47.81 18.07
C ALA A 436 30.48 48.30 17.42
N PRO A 437 31.33 47.36 16.97
CA PRO A 437 32.08 47.56 15.72
C PRO A 437 31.95 46.38 14.75
N LEU A 438 31.49 46.73 13.54
CA LEU A 438 31.72 46.02 12.27
C LEU A 438 33.19 46.08 11.89
N PHE A 439 33.78 44.99 11.37
CA PHE A 439 34.75 44.96 10.24
C PHE A 439 34.97 43.50 9.80
N ARG A 440 34.50 43.13 8.60
CA ARG A 440 35.22 42.97 7.31
C ARG A 440 35.80 41.56 7.05
N THR A 441 35.08 40.84 6.19
CA THR A 441 35.55 40.04 5.03
C THR A 441 37.04 39.67 4.93
N SER A 442 37.32 38.39 4.63
CA SER A 442 38.13 38.06 3.45
C SER A 442 37.72 36.73 2.81
N VAL A 443 37.86 36.71 1.49
CA VAL A 443 37.45 35.70 0.52
C VAL A 443 38.72 35.04 -0.02
N LEU A 444 38.77 33.70 -0.02
CA LEU A 444 39.61 32.81 -0.85
C LEU A 444 41.14 33.08 -0.96
N ARG A 445 41.97 32.24 -0.33
CA ARG A 445 42.82 31.21 -1.00
C ARG A 445 43.79 30.49 -0.05
N ASN A 446 44.01 29.22 -0.38
CA ASN A 446 44.90 28.21 0.21
C ASN A 446 46.37 28.66 0.34
N SER A 447 47.04 28.22 1.42
CA SER A 447 48.06 27.14 1.35
C SER A 447 48.81 26.94 2.69
N VAL A 448 49.31 25.71 2.85
CA VAL A 448 50.41 25.25 3.72
C VAL A 448 50.05 24.63 5.08
N ALA A 449 49.86 23.31 5.01
CA ALA A 449 50.53 22.24 5.76
C ALA A 449 51.05 22.52 7.19
N LEU A 450 50.46 21.84 8.19
CA LEU A 450 51.11 21.49 9.46
C LEU A 450 50.66 20.09 9.95
N SER A 451 51.65 19.18 9.98
CA SER A 451 51.91 18.08 10.94
C SER A 451 50.92 16.90 11.19
N PRO A 452 51.24 15.67 10.73
CA PRO A 452 50.50 14.42 11.01
C PRO A 452 50.89 13.70 12.32
N LYS A 453 50.99 14.43 13.45
CA LYS A 453 51.36 13.80 14.75
C LYS A 453 50.44 14.14 15.92
N GLU A 454 49.44 15.01 15.74
CA GLU A 454 48.45 15.32 16.79
C GLU A 454 47.12 14.57 16.61
N GLU A 455 46.86 13.95 15.46
CA GLU A 455 45.61 13.20 15.19
C GLU A 455 45.65 11.74 15.68
N VAL A 456 46.82 11.27 16.13
CA VAL A 456 47.04 9.89 16.60
C VAL A 456 46.87 9.76 18.12
N LEU A 457 46.92 10.87 18.87
CA LEU A 457 46.69 10.85 20.32
C LEU A 457 45.21 11.00 20.72
N ASP A 458 44.37 11.57 19.85
CA ASP A 458 42.95 11.81 20.16
C ASP A 458 42.04 10.60 19.84
N ASN A 459 42.56 9.57 19.17
CA ASN A 459 41.82 8.36 18.80
C ASN A 459 42.03 7.16 19.75
N LEU A 460 42.75 7.34 20.88
CA LEU A 460 43.00 6.26 21.85
C LEU A 460 41.98 6.20 23.01
N GLY A 461 40.91 7.00 22.98
CA GLY A 461 40.08 7.28 24.15
C GLY A 461 38.56 7.05 24.06
N SER A 462 38.01 6.29 23.10
CA SER A 462 36.57 5.98 23.12
C SER A 462 36.19 4.58 22.64
N ASP A 463 35.52 3.84 23.54
CA ASP A 463 35.02 2.46 23.41
C ASP A 463 33.79 2.31 22.48
N GLY A 464 33.93 1.45 21.45
CA GLY A 464 32.96 0.48 20.88
C GLY A 464 31.73 0.93 20.04
N PRO A 465 31.07 0.03 19.25
CA PRO A 465 31.51 -1.26 18.69
C PRO A 465 31.27 -1.46 17.15
N LEU A 466 32.20 -2.20 16.53
CA LEU A 466 32.04 -3.21 15.46
C LEU A 466 31.17 -2.90 14.22
N ALA A 467 31.69 -2.13 13.27
CA ALA A 467 31.32 -2.29 11.84
C ALA A 467 32.35 -1.79 10.82
N HIS A 468 33.46 -1.16 11.24
CA HIS A 468 34.29 -0.38 10.30
C HIS A 468 35.78 -0.78 10.22
N VAL A 469 36.15 -1.99 10.63
CA VAL A 469 37.56 -2.42 10.77
C VAL A 469 37.99 -3.55 9.80
N VAL A 470 37.15 -3.98 8.85
CA VAL A 470 37.57 -5.02 7.89
C VAL A 470 38.31 -4.45 6.66
N ASP A 471 38.18 -3.16 6.35
CA ASP A 471 38.77 -2.59 5.11
C ASP A 471 40.03 -1.71 5.31
N LYS A 472 40.63 -1.70 6.51
CA LYS A 472 41.86 -0.90 6.76
C LYS A 472 43.01 -1.66 7.42
N SER A 473 43.08 -2.98 7.26
CA SER A 473 44.18 -3.80 7.79
C SER A 473 44.90 -4.63 6.72
N ALA A 474 45.06 -4.08 5.53
CA ALA A 474 45.81 -4.71 4.43
C ALA A 474 46.90 -3.79 3.87
N GLU A 475 47.71 -3.16 4.73
CA GLU A 475 48.97 -2.52 4.33
C GLU A 475 49.82 -2.15 5.57
N ALA A 476 50.45 -3.15 6.18
CA ALA A 476 51.70 -3.04 6.94
C ALA A 476 52.07 -4.44 7.48
N ALA A 477 53.20 -4.97 7.04
CA ALA A 477 53.70 -6.29 7.37
C ALA A 477 54.13 -6.40 8.85
N HIS A 478 53.93 -7.57 9.46
CA HIS A 478 54.95 -8.38 10.15
C HIS A 478 54.28 -9.65 10.72
N LEU A 479 54.37 -10.77 9.98
CA LEU A 479 54.06 -12.11 10.47
C LEU A 479 55.35 -12.95 10.50
N PRO A 480 55.66 -13.69 11.58
CA PRO A 480 56.86 -14.50 11.71
C PRO A 480 56.91 -15.69 10.73
N ASP A 481 58.14 -16.06 10.33
CA ASP A 481 58.52 -17.04 9.29
C ASP A 481 58.16 -18.53 9.56
N LEU A 482 57.13 -18.83 10.36
CA LEU A 482 56.73 -20.21 10.69
C LEU A 482 55.60 -20.78 9.80
N PHE A 483 55.16 -20.07 8.76
CA PHE A 483 54.09 -20.52 7.85
C PHE A 483 54.45 -20.52 6.35
N LYS A 484 55.74 -20.41 5.99
CA LYS A 484 56.21 -20.45 4.59
C LYS A 484 56.78 -21.81 4.16
N SER A 485 56.01 -22.88 4.30
CA SER A 485 56.31 -24.11 3.55
C SER A 485 55.02 -24.75 3.05
N VAL A 486 54.67 -24.44 1.80
CA VAL A 486 54.15 -25.32 0.73
C VAL A 486 53.48 -24.41 -0.32
N SER A 487 54.26 -23.85 -1.25
CA SER A 487 53.79 -23.46 -2.60
C SER A 487 54.96 -22.99 -3.48
N ALA A 488 55.98 -23.85 -3.67
CA ALA A 488 57.03 -23.64 -4.67
C ALA A 488 56.80 -24.59 -5.85
N ALA A 489 55.71 -24.38 -6.62
CA ALA A 489 55.47 -25.10 -7.88
C ALA A 489 54.40 -24.43 -8.76
N ALA A 490 54.52 -23.12 -9.05
CA ALA A 490 53.77 -22.50 -10.16
C ALA A 490 54.34 -21.11 -10.53
N HIS A 491 55.65 -21.01 -10.73
CA HIS A 491 56.27 -19.83 -11.36
C HIS A 491 57.10 -20.29 -12.56
N LYS A 492 56.41 -20.51 -13.69
CA LYS A 492 57.00 -20.42 -15.02
C LYS A 492 55.88 -20.09 -15.99
N ASN A 493 56.07 -19.00 -16.74
CA ASN A 493 55.21 -18.44 -17.79
C ASN A 493 54.32 -17.27 -17.36
N ILE A 494 54.94 -16.19 -16.87
CA ILE A 494 54.40 -14.83 -17.01
C ILE A 494 55.53 -13.96 -17.57
N LEU A 495 55.51 -13.75 -18.89
CA LEU A 495 56.04 -12.55 -19.55
C LEU A 495 55.26 -12.33 -20.85
N LYS A 496 54.18 -11.56 -20.75
CA LYS A 496 53.76 -10.56 -21.76
C LYS A 496 52.74 -9.63 -21.10
N ALA A 497 53.09 -8.35 -21.11
CA ALA A 497 52.34 -7.24 -20.55
C ALA A 497 51.29 -6.73 -21.54
N ASP A 498 50.15 -6.24 -21.02
CA ASP A 498 49.48 -4.99 -21.41
C ASP A 498 48.30 -4.67 -20.45
N PRO A 499 47.77 -3.42 -20.42
CA PRO A 499 47.56 -2.67 -19.18
C PRO A 499 46.11 -2.53 -18.66
N ALA A 500 46.02 -2.17 -17.37
CA ALA A 500 44.95 -1.43 -16.68
C ALA A 500 43.51 -1.96 -16.78
N ALA A 501 43.11 -2.77 -15.78
CA ALA A 501 41.72 -3.04 -15.45
C ALA A 501 41.34 -2.40 -14.10
N ALA A 502 40.14 -1.81 -14.09
CA ALA A 502 39.47 -1.06 -13.02
C ALA A 502 39.35 -1.81 -11.67
N PRO A 503 39.13 -1.11 -10.55
CA PRO A 503 39.00 -1.71 -9.23
C PRO A 503 37.81 -2.67 -9.15
N SER A 504 38.08 -3.86 -8.63
CA SER A 504 37.15 -4.98 -8.47
C SER A 504 36.02 -4.68 -7.48
N GLN A 505 34.79 -4.92 -7.93
CA GLN A 505 33.57 -4.92 -7.11
C GLN A 505 33.62 -5.96 -5.98
N PRO A 506 32.90 -5.73 -4.85
CA PRO A 506 32.87 -6.65 -3.72
C PRO A 506 32.36 -8.03 -4.12
N SER A 507 33.03 -9.07 -3.61
CA SER A 507 32.75 -10.45 -3.97
C SER A 507 31.34 -10.89 -3.56
N ALA A 508 30.42 -10.92 -4.52
CA ALA A 508 29.11 -11.55 -4.38
C ALA A 508 29.24 -12.97 -3.78
N GLY A 509 28.42 -13.29 -2.78
CA GLY A 509 28.47 -14.55 -2.04
C GLY A 509 28.25 -15.78 -2.93
N PHE A 510 28.70 -16.96 -2.48
CA PHE A 510 28.60 -18.22 -3.23
C PHE A 510 27.17 -18.52 -3.73
N LEU A 511 26.15 -18.22 -2.92
CA LEU A 511 24.74 -18.39 -3.29
C LEU A 511 24.31 -17.46 -4.44
N GLU A 512 24.77 -16.23 -4.45
CA GLU A 512 24.43 -15.25 -5.49
C GLU A 512 25.11 -15.60 -6.82
N ARG A 513 26.35 -16.09 -6.76
CA ARG A 513 27.05 -16.66 -7.93
C ARG A 513 26.34 -17.90 -8.47
N ALA A 514 25.94 -18.83 -7.60
CA ALA A 514 25.20 -20.01 -8.02
C ALA A 514 23.86 -19.64 -8.66
N GLN A 515 23.12 -18.70 -8.07
CA GLN A 515 21.84 -18.23 -8.60
C GLN A 515 21.99 -17.53 -9.96
N THR A 516 23.01 -16.68 -10.12
CA THR A 516 23.30 -16.01 -11.39
C THR A 516 23.77 -16.99 -12.45
N SER A 517 24.62 -17.97 -12.12
CA SER A 517 25.04 -19.03 -13.05
C SER A 517 23.86 -19.88 -13.53
N VAL A 518 22.97 -20.31 -12.61
CA VAL A 518 21.76 -21.07 -12.99
C VAL A 518 20.84 -20.23 -13.87
N ARG A 519 20.64 -18.96 -13.53
CA ARG A 519 19.82 -18.04 -14.34
C ARG A 519 20.39 -17.84 -15.73
N ASN A 520 21.70 -17.64 -15.84
CA ASN A 520 22.39 -17.45 -17.12
C ASN A 520 22.34 -18.73 -17.96
N TYR A 521 22.51 -19.90 -17.35
CA TYR A 521 22.38 -21.19 -18.04
C TYR A 521 20.95 -21.41 -18.55
N LEU A 522 19.93 -21.16 -17.72
CA LEU A 522 18.53 -21.26 -18.13
C LEU A 522 18.20 -20.30 -19.26
N LYS A 523 18.68 -19.05 -19.17
CA LYS A 523 18.51 -18.05 -20.21
C LYS A 523 19.17 -18.49 -21.51
N ALA A 524 20.44 -18.92 -21.48
CA ALA A 524 21.14 -19.41 -22.66
C ALA A 524 20.47 -20.64 -23.28
N SER A 525 20.00 -21.58 -22.45
CA SER A 525 19.26 -22.75 -22.90
C SER A 525 17.93 -22.38 -23.55
N PHE A 526 17.19 -21.42 -22.97
CA PHE A 526 15.95 -20.91 -23.53
C PHE A 526 16.21 -20.18 -24.86
N ASP A 527 17.22 -19.31 -24.90
CA ASP A 527 17.60 -18.57 -26.09
C ASP A 527 18.07 -19.51 -27.22
N GLN A 528 18.67 -20.65 -26.90
CA GLN A 528 19.09 -21.63 -27.91
C GLN A 528 17.95 -22.52 -28.42
N HIS A 529 17.01 -22.94 -27.55
CA HIS A 529 16.04 -24.00 -27.88
C HIS A 529 14.59 -23.52 -28.05
N ALA A 530 14.25 -22.31 -27.59
CA ALA A 530 12.87 -21.83 -27.67
C ALA A 530 12.51 -21.35 -29.10
N PRO A 531 11.30 -21.66 -29.59
CA PRO A 531 10.78 -21.10 -30.84
C PRO A 531 10.71 -19.57 -30.80
N ALA A 532 10.86 -18.91 -31.94
CA ALA A 532 10.79 -17.44 -32.04
C ALA A 532 9.50 -16.86 -31.44
N LEU A 533 8.34 -17.46 -31.73
CA LEU A 533 7.05 -17.04 -31.17
C LEU A 533 7.03 -17.08 -29.63
N LEU A 534 7.64 -18.11 -29.02
CA LEU A 534 7.69 -18.21 -27.57
C LEU A 534 8.64 -17.16 -26.97
N LYS A 535 9.75 -16.87 -27.65
CA LYS A 535 10.69 -15.81 -27.23
C LYS A 535 10.03 -14.44 -27.27
N ASP A 536 9.28 -14.14 -28.33
CA ASP A 536 8.51 -12.89 -28.45
C ASP A 536 7.50 -12.75 -27.29
N GLU A 537 6.73 -13.80 -26.99
CA GLU A 537 5.74 -13.76 -25.90
C GLU A 537 6.40 -13.67 -24.52
N VAL A 538 7.50 -14.40 -24.28
CA VAL A 538 8.24 -14.30 -23.02
C VAL A 538 8.82 -12.90 -22.84
N THR A 539 9.38 -12.31 -23.90
CA THR A 539 9.89 -10.93 -23.88
C THR A 539 8.76 -9.96 -23.57
N ARG A 540 7.62 -10.08 -24.25
CA ARG A 540 6.41 -9.28 -23.96
C ARG A 540 5.97 -9.37 -22.50
N VAL A 541 5.97 -10.56 -21.92
CA VAL A 541 5.61 -10.76 -20.51
C VAL A 541 6.65 -10.16 -19.57
N VAL A 542 7.94 -10.30 -19.87
CA VAL A 542 9.04 -9.73 -19.07
C VAL A 542 8.99 -8.20 -19.11
N ASP A 543 8.80 -7.62 -20.29
CA ASP A 543 8.64 -6.18 -20.46
C ASP A 543 7.41 -5.71 -19.70
N TRP A 544 6.26 -6.37 -19.88
CA TRP A 544 5.05 -6.05 -19.12
C TRP A 544 5.24 -6.11 -17.60
N TRP A 545 6.04 -7.07 -17.13
CA TRP A 545 6.31 -7.29 -15.71
C TRP A 545 7.26 -6.24 -15.11
N THR A 546 8.19 -5.72 -15.90
CA THR A 546 9.29 -4.87 -15.44
C THR A 546 9.11 -3.38 -15.74
N GLU A 547 8.35 -3.05 -16.77
CA GLU A 547 8.12 -1.68 -17.23
C GLU A 547 7.29 -0.88 -16.22
N ASP A 548 7.72 0.36 -16.00
CA ASP A 548 7.00 1.33 -15.17
C ASP A 548 5.76 1.86 -15.89
N ARG A 549 4.63 1.87 -15.18
CA ARG A 549 3.36 2.39 -15.69
C ARG A 549 3.27 3.87 -15.38
N VAL A 550 3.07 4.70 -16.41
CA VAL A 550 2.96 6.17 -16.28
C VAL A 550 1.86 6.54 -15.28
N SER A 551 0.70 5.87 -15.35
CA SER A 551 -0.39 6.06 -14.39
C SER A 551 0.02 5.79 -12.95
N ARG A 552 0.88 4.79 -12.70
CA ARG A 552 1.41 4.47 -11.37
C ARG A 552 2.48 5.43 -10.88
N VAL A 553 3.29 5.99 -11.80
CA VAL A 553 4.23 7.06 -11.48
C VAL A 553 3.48 8.27 -10.94
N VAL A 554 2.39 8.67 -11.61
CA VAL A 554 1.52 9.76 -11.15
C VAL A 554 0.77 9.41 -9.86
N ASP A 555 0.23 8.20 -9.73
CA ASP A 555 -0.44 7.75 -8.49
C ASP A 555 0.52 7.82 -7.28
N ALA A 556 1.82 7.57 -7.48
CA ALA A 556 2.83 7.70 -6.43
C ALA A 556 3.18 9.16 -6.06
N THR A 557 2.95 10.13 -6.95
CA THR A 557 3.15 11.56 -6.67
C THR A 557 1.92 12.23 -6.04
N LEU A 558 0.75 11.59 -6.11
CA LEU A 558 -0.51 12.07 -5.54
C LEU A 558 -1.20 10.98 -4.71
N PRO A 559 -0.57 10.51 -3.62
CA PRO A 559 -1.04 9.34 -2.86
C PRO A 559 -2.37 9.57 -2.14
N MET A 560 -2.72 10.83 -1.84
CA MET A 560 -3.90 11.24 -1.07
C MET A 560 -4.91 12.06 -1.87
N ARG A 561 -4.90 11.96 -3.20
CA ARG A 561 -5.75 12.79 -4.08
C ARG A 561 -7.23 12.85 -3.68
N GLU A 562 -7.82 11.74 -3.25
CA GLU A 562 -9.24 11.70 -2.89
C GLU A 562 -9.50 12.44 -1.57
N LEU A 563 -8.54 12.44 -0.65
CA LEU A 563 -8.60 13.24 0.57
C LEU A 563 -8.42 14.72 0.22
N ASP A 564 -7.45 15.06 -0.62
CA ASP A 564 -7.20 16.44 -1.07
C ASP A 564 -8.46 17.09 -1.64
N VAL A 565 -9.16 16.41 -2.56
CA VAL A 565 -10.39 16.93 -3.16
C VAL A 565 -11.45 17.22 -2.10
N VAL A 566 -11.68 16.31 -1.16
CA VAL A 566 -12.67 16.53 -0.08
C VAL A 566 -12.24 17.69 0.82
N VAL A 567 -10.96 17.78 1.17
CA VAL A 567 -10.41 18.87 1.99
C VAL A 567 -10.60 20.22 1.30
N ILE A 568 -10.28 20.31 0.00
CA ILE A 568 -10.46 21.51 -0.82
C ILE A 568 -11.94 21.87 -0.91
N GLU A 569 -12.82 20.89 -1.13
CA GLU A 569 -14.26 21.11 -1.19
C GLU A 569 -14.80 21.70 0.11
N VAL A 570 -14.42 21.13 1.26
CA VAL A 570 -14.81 21.62 2.59
C VAL A 570 -14.29 23.03 2.82
N LEU A 571 -13.00 23.26 2.60
CA LEU A 571 -12.35 24.56 2.82
C LEU A 571 -13.05 25.65 2.02
N THR A 572 -13.24 25.42 0.72
CA THR A 572 -13.82 26.43 -0.18
C THR A 572 -15.30 26.67 0.11
N ARG A 573 -16.08 25.65 0.50
CA ARG A 573 -17.47 25.84 0.93
C ARG A 573 -17.59 26.64 2.22
N LEU A 574 -16.76 26.35 3.22
CA LEU A 574 -16.76 27.11 4.47
C LEU A 574 -16.33 28.56 4.23
N VAL A 575 -15.34 28.80 3.37
CA VAL A 575 -14.96 30.17 2.93
C VAL A 575 -16.15 30.87 2.27
N CYS A 576 -16.86 30.22 1.36
CA CYS A 576 -18.03 30.81 0.71
C CYS A 576 -19.18 31.11 1.69
N ALA A 577 -19.49 30.17 2.59
CA ALA A 577 -20.52 30.34 3.61
C ALA A 577 -20.21 31.51 4.57
N SER A 578 -18.92 31.76 4.82
CA SER A 578 -18.48 32.84 5.70
C SER A 578 -18.94 34.23 5.25
N LEU A 579 -19.23 34.44 3.95
CA LEU A 579 -19.67 35.74 3.46
C LEU A 579 -20.95 36.23 4.15
N THR A 580 -21.84 35.31 4.49
CA THR A 580 -23.12 35.59 5.16
C THR A 580 -23.15 35.15 6.62
N GLU A 581 -22.36 34.14 6.98
CA GLU A 581 -22.45 33.46 8.28
C GLU A 581 -21.36 33.88 9.28
N ASP A 582 -20.23 34.42 8.82
CA ASP A 582 -19.15 34.87 9.69
C ASP A 582 -19.35 36.34 10.10
N ARG A 583 -19.88 36.54 11.30
CA ARG A 583 -20.17 37.86 11.88
C ARG A 583 -18.91 38.66 12.22
N TYR A 584 -17.79 37.99 12.46
CA TYR A 584 -16.56 38.62 12.97
C TYR A 584 -15.49 38.76 11.90
N GLY A 585 -15.72 38.20 10.71
CA GLY A 585 -14.80 38.23 9.58
C GLY A 585 -13.49 37.49 9.82
N VAL A 586 -13.51 36.48 10.70
CA VAL A 586 -12.35 35.64 11.01
C VAL A 586 -11.87 34.90 9.76
N VAL A 587 -12.79 34.33 8.99
CA VAL A 587 -12.52 33.56 7.77
C VAL A 587 -11.93 34.44 6.68
N GLN A 588 -12.46 35.65 6.54
CA GLN A 588 -12.12 36.57 5.44
C GLN A 588 -10.66 37.02 5.51
N ARG A 589 -10.05 37.01 6.71
CA ARG A 589 -8.63 37.31 6.91
C ARG A 589 -7.70 36.28 6.29
N ASP A 590 -8.14 35.02 6.20
CA ASP A 590 -7.34 33.91 5.68
C ASP A 590 -7.56 33.66 4.18
N ILE A 591 -8.56 34.30 3.55
CA ILE A 591 -8.85 34.15 2.11
C ILE A 591 -7.60 34.35 1.22
N PRO A 592 -6.76 35.38 1.42
CA PRO A 592 -5.57 35.56 0.58
C PRO A 592 -4.63 34.36 0.64
N LYS A 593 -4.38 33.86 1.86
CA LYS A 593 -3.51 32.71 2.13
C LYS A 593 -4.08 31.43 1.53
N ILE A 594 -5.40 31.23 1.66
CA ILE A 594 -6.10 30.06 1.11
C ILE A 594 -6.01 30.06 -0.42
N LEU A 595 -6.36 31.16 -1.07
CA LEU A 595 -6.31 31.27 -2.54
C LEU A 595 -4.88 31.13 -3.08
N GLU A 596 -3.89 31.70 -2.39
CA GLU A 596 -2.47 31.52 -2.75
C GLU A 596 -2.05 30.05 -2.72
N ALA A 597 -2.41 29.31 -1.66
CA ALA A 597 -2.09 27.89 -1.54
C ALA A 597 -2.77 27.06 -2.65
N LEU A 598 -4.08 27.26 -2.88
CA LEU A 598 -4.85 26.53 -3.89
C LEU A 598 -4.32 26.80 -5.31
N LEU A 599 -4.04 28.06 -5.65
CA LEU A 599 -3.53 28.44 -6.97
C LEU A 599 -2.08 27.99 -7.18
N SER A 600 -1.24 28.00 -6.15
CA SER A 600 0.12 27.46 -6.23
C SER A 600 0.11 25.96 -6.48
N TYR A 601 -0.75 25.21 -5.80
CA TYR A 601 -0.91 23.78 -6.02
C TYR A 601 -1.45 23.48 -7.43
N LEU A 602 -2.49 24.21 -7.85
CA LEU A 602 -3.06 24.06 -9.20
C LEU A 602 -2.01 24.31 -10.30
N THR A 603 -1.19 25.34 -10.13
CA THR A 603 -0.13 25.65 -11.10
C THR A 603 0.91 24.53 -11.21
N ALA A 604 1.33 23.96 -10.09
CA ALA A 604 2.27 22.83 -10.11
C ALA A 604 1.66 21.56 -10.75
N LEU A 605 0.35 21.33 -10.58
CA LEU A 605 -0.35 20.21 -11.24
C LEU A 605 -0.43 20.40 -12.75
N GLU A 606 -0.76 21.60 -13.23
CA GLU A 606 -0.80 21.93 -14.66
C GLU A 606 0.60 21.82 -15.30
N GLU A 607 1.63 22.34 -14.64
CA GLU A 607 3.03 22.19 -15.07
C GLU A 607 3.41 20.70 -15.16
N TYR A 608 3.02 19.89 -14.18
CA TYR A 608 3.29 18.46 -14.18
C TYR A 608 2.50 17.70 -15.25
N GLN A 609 1.26 18.08 -15.53
CA GLN A 609 0.45 17.51 -16.62
C GLN A 609 1.13 17.74 -17.97
N VAL A 610 1.61 18.97 -18.23
CA VAL A 610 2.36 19.30 -19.44
C VAL A 610 3.66 18.49 -19.54
N GLU A 611 4.36 18.31 -18.42
CA GLU A 611 5.57 17.47 -18.35
C GLU A 611 5.28 16.02 -18.77
N ILE A 612 4.21 15.41 -18.23
CA ILE A 612 3.81 14.03 -18.56
C ILE A 612 3.42 13.91 -20.03
N LEU A 613 2.60 14.82 -20.54
CA LEU A 613 2.20 14.82 -21.95
C LEU A 613 3.40 14.98 -22.87
N THR A 614 4.36 15.84 -22.54
CA THR A 614 5.57 16.05 -23.35
C THR A 614 6.48 14.82 -23.32
N LYS A 615 6.67 14.21 -22.15
CA LYS A 615 7.62 13.10 -21.96
C LYS A 615 7.12 11.77 -22.55
N TYR A 616 5.82 11.53 -22.52
CA TYR A 616 5.21 10.25 -22.90
C TYR A 616 4.35 10.34 -24.17
N SER A 617 4.40 11.46 -24.91
CA SER A 617 3.70 11.55 -26.20
C SER A 617 4.27 10.54 -27.19
N PRO A 618 3.42 9.74 -27.86
CA PRO A 618 3.91 8.85 -28.89
C PRO A 618 4.47 9.66 -30.07
N PRO A 619 5.57 9.21 -30.71
CA PRO A 619 6.19 9.93 -31.82
C PRO A 619 5.17 10.19 -32.95
N PRO A 620 5.30 11.30 -33.71
CA PRO A 620 4.39 11.58 -34.82
C PRO A 620 4.36 10.40 -35.79
N LEU A 621 3.18 10.15 -36.37
CA LEU A 621 3.05 9.11 -37.40
C LEU A 621 4.02 9.44 -38.56
N PRO A 622 4.63 8.43 -39.19
CA PRO A 622 5.39 8.65 -40.42
C PRO A 622 4.50 9.40 -41.41
N GLN A 623 5.04 10.44 -42.05
CA GLN A 623 4.27 11.18 -43.03
C GLN A 623 3.87 10.24 -44.17
N PRO A 624 2.61 10.32 -44.67
CA PRO A 624 2.20 9.52 -45.81
C PRO A 624 3.14 9.82 -46.99
N GLN A 625 3.80 8.78 -47.48
CA GLN A 625 4.68 8.88 -48.64
C GLN A 625 3.82 8.78 -49.90
N LEU A 626 4.16 9.58 -50.91
CA LEU A 626 3.52 9.50 -52.21
C LEU A 626 4.08 8.26 -52.92
N ASN A 627 3.22 7.34 -53.29
CA ASN A 627 3.63 6.18 -54.08
C ASN A 627 3.98 6.59 -55.51
N GLU A 628 4.64 5.67 -56.25
CA GLU A 628 4.96 5.85 -57.68
C GLU A 628 3.71 6.14 -58.54
N ASP A 629 2.52 5.74 -58.08
CA ASP A 629 1.23 5.99 -58.73
C ASP A 629 0.57 7.33 -58.33
N GLY A 630 1.21 8.15 -57.49
CA GLY A 630 0.69 9.45 -57.05
C GLY A 630 -0.36 9.38 -55.94
N GLU A 631 -0.64 8.19 -55.39
CA GLU A 631 -1.55 8.00 -54.25
C GLU A 631 -0.81 8.19 -52.92
N LEU A 632 -1.48 8.81 -51.93
CA LEU A 632 -0.97 8.89 -50.56
C LEU A 632 -1.10 7.50 -49.89
N GLU A 633 0.02 6.82 -49.67
CA GLU A 633 0.03 5.62 -48.86
C GLU A 633 -0.08 5.98 -47.37
N ALA A 634 -1.12 5.49 -46.71
CA ALA A 634 -1.23 5.62 -45.27
C ALA A 634 -0.05 4.88 -44.61
N PRO A 635 0.61 5.45 -43.59
CA PRO A 635 1.76 4.82 -42.96
C PRO A 635 1.36 3.45 -42.38
N VAL A 636 1.92 2.38 -42.96
CA VAL A 636 1.65 1.00 -42.56
C VAL A 636 2.42 0.71 -41.27
N LEU A 637 1.87 1.14 -40.12
CA LEU A 637 2.39 0.68 -38.82
C LEU A 637 2.13 -0.82 -38.67
N SER A 638 3.12 -1.54 -38.14
CA SER A 638 2.94 -2.95 -37.80
C SER A 638 1.83 -3.11 -36.73
N PRO A 639 1.09 -4.23 -36.69
CA PRO A 639 0.08 -4.47 -35.65
C PRO A 639 0.64 -4.32 -34.22
N LYS A 640 1.90 -4.74 -34.01
CA LYS A 640 2.60 -4.63 -32.72
C LYS A 640 2.85 -3.16 -32.32
N GLU A 641 3.30 -2.31 -33.24
CA GLU A 641 3.51 -0.88 -32.97
C GLU A 641 2.19 -0.15 -32.71
N ARG A 642 1.12 -0.53 -33.41
CA ARG A 642 -0.23 0.01 -33.17
C ARG A 642 -0.72 -0.33 -31.77
N GLU A 643 -0.58 -1.59 -31.34
CA GLU A 643 -0.93 -2.02 -29.97
C GLU A 643 -0.10 -1.28 -28.91
N ALA A 644 1.21 -1.17 -29.10
CA ALA A 644 2.09 -0.48 -28.16
C ALA A 644 1.74 1.01 -28.04
N ARG A 645 1.47 1.68 -29.17
CA ARG A 645 1.02 3.07 -29.20
C ARG A 645 -0.32 3.25 -28.48
N GLN A 646 -1.29 2.36 -28.72
CA GLN A 646 -2.59 2.41 -28.04
C GLN A 646 -2.46 2.17 -26.54
N ALA A 647 -1.62 1.22 -26.11
CA ALA A 647 -1.35 0.96 -24.71
C ALA A 647 -0.71 2.18 -24.02
N LEU A 648 0.27 2.83 -24.67
CA LEU A 648 0.88 4.05 -24.15
C LEU A 648 -0.12 5.20 -24.03
N LEU A 649 -0.93 5.44 -25.07
CA LEU A 649 -1.98 6.45 -25.03
C LEU A 649 -2.98 6.19 -23.90
N ALA A 650 -3.43 4.95 -23.72
CA ALA A 650 -4.32 4.59 -22.63
C ALA A 650 -3.67 4.77 -21.24
N GLU A 651 -2.36 4.60 -21.10
CA GLU A 651 -1.65 4.87 -19.84
C GLU A 651 -1.46 6.37 -19.58
N VAL A 652 -1.20 7.16 -20.62
CA VAL A 652 -1.11 8.64 -20.53
C VAL A 652 -2.48 9.25 -20.21
N ASP A 653 -3.55 8.73 -20.80
CA ASP A 653 -4.93 9.15 -20.54
C ASP A 653 -5.29 8.91 -19.07
N LYS A 654 -5.07 7.68 -18.57
CA LYS A 654 -5.23 7.36 -17.14
C LYS A 654 -4.39 8.24 -16.22
N ALA A 655 -3.14 8.52 -16.60
CA ALA A 655 -2.27 9.39 -15.82
C ALA A 655 -2.82 10.82 -15.77
N THR A 656 -3.37 11.30 -16.89
CA THR A 656 -4.00 12.62 -16.99
C THR A 656 -5.27 12.69 -16.16
N ASP A 657 -6.12 11.66 -16.18
CA ASP A 657 -7.32 11.56 -15.34
C ASP A 657 -7.01 11.67 -13.84
N LEU A 658 -5.90 11.05 -13.40
CA LEU A 658 -5.46 11.11 -12.00
C LEU A 658 -5.07 12.52 -11.57
N ILE A 659 -4.37 13.27 -12.44
CA ILE A 659 -4.00 14.68 -12.19
C ILE A 659 -5.24 15.56 -12.26
N ALA A 660 -6.09 15.34 -13.26
CA ALA A 660 -7.33 16.07 -13.48
C ALA A 660 -8.24 15.98 -12.25
N HIS A 661 -8.32 14.82 -11.59
CA HIS A 661 -9.14 14.65 -10.38
C HIS A 661 -8.86 15.69 -9.29
N VAL A 662 -7.59 16.01 -9.02
CA VAL A 662 -7.21 17.04 -8.03
C VAL A 662 -7.31 18.44 -8.62
N SER A 663 -6.83 18.61 -9.87
CA SER A 663 -6.87 19.90 -10.58
C SER A 663 -8.30 20.43 -10.67
N ASP A 664 -9.27 19.58 -10.99
CA ASP A 664 -10.68 19.96 -11.14
C ASP A 664 -11.29 20.33 -9.78
N GLY A 665 -10.96 19.59 -8.71
CA GLY A 665 -11.33 19.96 -7.34
C GLY A 665 -10.79 21.35 -6.94
N LEU A 666 -9.55 21.67 -7.31
CA LEU A 666 -8.93 22.99 -7.10
C LEU A 666 -9.62 24.07 -7.93
N LYS A 667 -9.83 23.85 -9.23
CA LYS A 667 -10.50 24.78 -10.14
C LYS A 667 -11.92 25.09 -9.66
N ASP A 668 -12.70 24.05 -9.36
CA ASP A 668 -14.06 24.19 -8.84
C ASP A 668 -14.07 24.98 -7.52
N GLY A 669 -13.12 24.69 -6.63
CA GLY A 669 -12.95 25.41 -5.37
C GLY A 669 -12.65 26.90 -5.57
N VAL A 670 -11.70 27.24 -6.44
CA VAL A 670 -11.32 28.63 -6.76
C VAL A 670 -12.47 29.37 -7.44
N VAL A 671 -13.11 28.75 -8.45
CA VAL A 671 -14.30 29.30 -9.13
C VAL A 671 -15.41 29.59 -8.13
N ARG A 672 -15.65 28.70 -7.16
CA ARG A 672 -16.66 28.89 -6.12
C ARG A 672 -16.37 30.12 -5.27
N ILE A 673 -15.12 30.32 -4.85
CA ILE A 673 -14.71 31.53 -4.09
C ILE A 673 -14.84 32.77 -4.98
N ALA A 674 -14.35 32.72 -6.22
CA ALA A 674 -14.42 33.83 -7.18
C ALA A 674 -15.86 34.29 -7.44
N ARG A 675 -16.79 33.35 -7.68
CA ARG A 675 -18.23 33.66 -7.83
C ARG A 675 -18.87 34.24 -6.58
N THR A 676 -18.44 33.78 -5.40
CA THR A 676 -19.04 34.19 -4.13
C THR A 676 -18.59 35.58 -3.70
N PHE A 677 -17.29 35.86 -3.83
CA PHE A 677 -16.71 37.14 -3.39
C PHE A 677 -16.67 38.18 -4.52
N GLY A 678 -16.54 37.78 -5.79
CA GLY A 678 -16.55 38.66 -6.96
C GLY A 678 -15.63 39.86 -6.80
N ASP A 679 -16.19 41.06 -6.99
CA ASP A 679 -15.46 42.33 -6.86
C ASP A 679 -14.86 42.56 -5.47
N LYS A 680 -15.37 41.91 -4.42
CA LYS A 680 -14.81 41.99 -3.07
C LYS A 680 -13.41 41.39 -3.00
N LEU A 681 -13.01 40.56 -3.97
CA LEU A 681 -11.64 40.05 -4.05
C LEU A 681 -10.61 41.16 -4.31
N SER A 682 -11.01 42.28 -4.92
CA SER A 682 -10.14 43.45 -5.15
C SER A 682 -9.67 44.12 -3.84
N ALA A 683 -10.36 43.87 -2.72
CA ALA A 683 -9.97 44.38 -1.41
C ALA A 683 -8.76 43.65 -0.82
N PHE A 684 -8.44 42.45 -1.33
CA PHE A 684 -7.31 41.66 -0.86
C PHE A 684 -6.05 41.91 -1.68
N LYS A 685 -4.90 41.83 -1.03
CA LYS A 685 -3.59 41.91 -1.69
C LYS A 685 -3.09 40.51 -2.01
N PHE A 686 -2.81 40.26 -3.28
CA PHE A 686 -2.25 39.00 -3.76
C PHE A 686 -0.85 39.22 -4.36
N PRO A 687 0.06 38.24 -4.25
CA PRO A 687 1.28 38.24 -5.04
C PRO A 687 0.98 38.32 -6.55
N PRO A 688 1.83 38.95 -7.39
CA PRO A 688 1.53 39.19 -8.81
C PRO A 688 1.17 37.92 -9.60
N ARG A 689 1.89 36.82 -9.36
CA ARG A 689 1.62 35.52 -10.01
C ARG A 689 0.24 34.98 -9.65
N THR A 690 -0.14 35.06 -8.38
CA THR A 690 -1.44 34.64 -7.86
C THR A 690 -2.56 35.53 -8.40
N ALA A 691 -2.34 36.85 -8.41
CA ALA A 691 -3.29 37.83 -8.93
C ALA A 691 -3.60 37.60 -10.42
N GLN A 692 -2.56 37.40 -11.25
CA GLN A 692 -2.74 37.13 -12.68
C GLN A 692 -3.54 35.86 -12.93
N LYS A 693 -3.25 34.78 -12.19
CA LYS A 693 -3.99 33.52 -12.35
C LYS A 693 -5.43 33.64 -11.84
N LEU A 694 -5.63 34.30 -10.69
CA LEU A 694 -6.94 34.56 -10.11
C LEU A 694 -7.81 35.43 -11.04
N GLN A 695 -7.22 36.43 -11.71
CA GLN A 695 -7.93 37.30 -12.64
C GLN A 695 -8.62 36.49 -13.75
N GLY A 696 -7.94 35.49 -14.33
CA GLY A 696 -8.55 34.62 -15.32
C GLY A 696 -9.79 33.85 -14.81
N PHE A 697 -9.83 33.49 -13.53
CA PHE A 697 -11.01 32.89 -12.91
C PHE A 697 -12.13 33.91 -12.66
N VAL A 698 -11.78 35.14 -12.26
CA VAL A 698 -12.74 36.23 -12.05
C VAL A 698 -13.39 36.60 -13.39
N ASP A 699 -12.59 36.79 -14.44
CA ASP A 699 -13.05 37.10 -15.79
C ASP A 699 -13.96 36.01 -16.37
N PHE A 700 -13.69 34.73 -16.05
CA PHE A 700 -14.56 33.62 -16.45
C PHE A 700 -15.89 33.57 -15.69
N CYS A 701 -15.95 34.16 -14.49
CA CYS A 701 -17.13 34.13 -13.63
C CYS A 701 -18.03 35.35 -13.78
N GLN A 702 -17.50 36.45 -14.32
CA GLN A 702 -18.26 37.62 -14.78
C GLN A 702 -18.96 37.30 -16.11
#